data_AF-A0A6L2QCH7-F1
#
_entry.id   AF-A0A6L2QCH7-F1
#
_cell.length_a   1.000
_cell.length_b   1.000
_cell.length_c   1.000
_cell.angle_alpha   90.00
_cell.angle_beta   90.00
_cell.angle_gamma   90.00
#
_symmetry.space_group_name_H-M   'P 1'
#
loop_
_entity.id
_entity.type
_entity.pdbx_description
1 polymer ?
#
loop_
_entity_poly.entity_id
_entity_poly.type
_entity_poly.pdbx_seq_one_letter_code
_entity_poly.pdbx_strand_id
1 'polypeptide(L)'
;VSAPRESQELPSPASVTGVLQNVKVHPHEHVTSFLGAWGHVLLKDLSCTVNSDYVNCCNYHHTECSPITHGNICHSYMRSAPALSQECQFEHREQMNVATAFLDASDIYGSTQDSMKLLRTLDRGLVTLEACSTCHEASGIGALYATLLREHNRVATELTELNQHWGDETLFQEARRIVVTAMPQLKLKDQGYYKGYSSLNEAGTFNAVAMSALQVFLSMVPLKLVSAVVYTSRGLERGALLIHMGRDHGLPGYQHWLQQCNHNLTQPLSPRATKLLHTVYTNMEDVDLIVGGILENPEFGVVLGPTFTCLLTQQFISIRNSDRFWYENDIPPSSFTREQLAELRKVTLAGLLCSNVPGLAEVQSRAFVQEDPYLNVPIACSLQPTLGLSAWLEKDVTMKISNDMLVQAVEKAEADVKLRRQREYQLWAKNGGVDPKSPIGTAAAFSKANKESLMLANTSILLEYTSQELMNSLNKLERRKRQTFDSGRDNILNFPADSLGDDFSDGLQNVDITSFISAPLTSPDCDSPDDKGACDVRSQFRTITGRCNNLRNPNLGKSISTFARLLSPSYEDNVSRPRLNSVAGSPLPSPRLVSTTIHADISNLHNRYSLMLMQFAQFLDHDITFTPVQIGFFASIPDCRSCDSPRTVHPECMPIPVPRGDHHYPQVNRTTGEQLCFSFMRSLPGQQHLGAREQINQNSAYLDISQVYGEHSCMARDLRSYGGRLNVTRHPIKGKDLLPQSPLHPECKAPSGYCFIAGDGRASEQPALTAIHTIFMREHNRLVDGLHVMNPHWDDERLYQHGRRILTAVTQHITYNEFLPRVLGWNAINLYELKLRPQGYYKGYNPTCNPTIVNEFAAAAFRIGHSLLRPHIPRLSPTYQVVDPPLLLRDGFFNPDIIYQVQMIDEIIRGLVSTPMENMDQFVTGEITNHLFEERHIPHSGIDLVALNIQRGRDHAIRPYNDYRALCNLKRATSFEDLSREIPPEVIARLKRIYATVDDIDLFPGGMSERPLQGGLVGPTFGCIIGIQFRQLRKCDRFWYENEDQTVRFTEAQLAEIRKMTLSKILCENMDIQSDMQRSVLDQPSNFLNPRLSCHSLPHIDLTAWKETPQGCQIGGRSVPVGGSGFPTPCSSCVCTVEGAQCASLRITDCGQLLREASRDAILRDDVCTAQCGFLLQDDSSVPSGQDSLDVVFTTTLPPPVSLDSQSRSLPQTALVPPLPVLHPPPRRSQRTRLRNAFGGGFSQLPDLSRFLG
;
A
#
# COMPACT_ATOMS: atom_id res chain seq x y z
N VAL A 1 -36.62 -25.43 1.76
CA VAL A 1 -36.51 -26.72 1.06
C VAL A 1 -37.89 -27.10 0.56
N SER A 2 -38.19 -26.82 -0.70
CA SER A 2 -39.28 -27.42 -1.47
C SER A 2 -38.92 -28.88 -1.77
N ALA A 3 -39.91 -29.77 -1.81
CA ALA A 3 -39.73 -31.20 -2.09
C ALA A 3 -38.96 -31.43 -3.41
N PRO A 4 -38.18 -32.51 -3.54
CA PRO A 4 -37.55 -32.85 -4.82
C PRO A 4 -38.67 -33.13 -5.83
N ARG A 5 -38.72 -32.37 -6.94
CA ARG A 5 -39.47 -32.80 -8.12
C ARG A 5 -38.90 -34.16 -8.52
N GLU A 6 -39.76 -35.14 -8.79
CA GLU A 6 -39.39 -36.39 -9.44
C GLU A 6 -38.48 -36.06 -10.63
N SER A 7 -37.30 -36.69 -10.69
CA SER A 7 -36.30 -36.43 -11.71
C SER A 7 -36.82 -36.86 -13.07
N GLN A 8 -37.47 -35.94 -13.80
CA GLN A 8 -37.62 -36.08 -15.24
C GLN A 8 -36.21 -35.99 -15.84
N GLU A 9 -35.75 -37.09 -16.46
CA GLU A 9 -34.50 -37.09 -17.21
C GLU A 9 -34.61 -36.08 -18.37
N LEU A 10 -33.62 -35.19 -18.48
CA LEU A 10 -33.50 -34.29 -19.62
C LEU A 10 -33.31 -35.09 -20.91
N PRO A 11 -33.82 -34.61 -22.06
CA PRO A 11 -33.60 -35.27 -23.35
C PRO A 11 -32.11 -35.39 -23.64
N SER A 12 -31.69 -36.52 -24.22
CA SER A 12 -30.27 -36.73 -24.55
C SER A 12 -29.81 -35.70 -25.58
N PRO A 13 -28.57 -35.16 -25.49
CA PRO A 13 -28.08 -34.15 -26.43
C PRO A 13 -28.21 -34.55 -27.90
N ALA A 14 -28.02 -35.84 -28.23
CA ALA A 14 -28.21 -36.38 -29.57
C ALA A 14 -29.67 -36.38 -30.04
N SER A 15 -30.63 -36.58 -29.12
CA SER A 15 -32.07 -36.51 -29.43
C SER A 15 -32.50 -35.07 -29.73
N VAL A 16 -31.97 -34.11 -28.96
CA VAL A 16 -32.20 -32.68 -29.17
C VAL A 16 -31.68 -32.24 -30.54
N THR A 17 -30.43 -32.58 -30.89
CA THR A 17 -29.87 -32.21 -32.19
C THR A 17 -30.57 -32.89 -33.35
N GLY A 18 -31.01 -34.14 -33.20
CA GLY A 18 -31.76 -34.87 -34.23
C GLY A 18 -33.06 -34.15 -34.64
N VAL A 19 -33.74 -33.50 -33.70
CA VAL A 19 -34.95 -32.70 -33.99
C VAL A 19 -34.59 -31.34 -34.61
N LEU A 20 -33.51 -30.71 -34.16
CA LEU A 20 -33.04 -29.41 -34.68
C LEU A 20 -32.51 -29.50 -36.12
N GLN A 21 -32.03 -30.65 -36.60
CA GLN A 21 -31.56 -30.84 -37.98
C GLN A 21 -32.64 -30.57 -39.05
N ASN A 22 -33.91 -30.68 -38.70
CA ASN A 22 -35.03 -30.41 -39.61
C ASN A 22 -35.34 -28.90 -39.74
N VAL A 23 -34.62 -28.04 -39.02
CA VAL A 23 -34.72 -26.58 -39.14
C VAL A 23 -33.86 -26.13 -40.31
N LYS A 24 -34.49 -25.56 -41.35
CA LYS A 24 -33.76 -24.95 -42.48
C LYS A 24 -32.99 -23.73 -41.97
N VAL A 25 -31.66 -23.79 -42.00
CA VAL A 25 -30.79 -22.65 -41.73
C VAL A 25 -30.75 -21.79 -42.99
N HIS A 26 -31.15 -20.52 -42.87
CA HIS A 26 -30.99 -19.53 -43.92
C HIS A 26 -29.64 -18.81 -43.73
N PRO A 27 -28.83 -18.63 -44.79
CA PRO A 27 -27.64 -17.79 -44.69
C PRO A 27 -28.08 -16.37 -44.34
N HIS A 28 -27.37 -15.71 -43.42
CA HIS A 28 -27.65 -14.31 -43.11
C HIS A 28 -27.26 -13.45 -44.32
N GLU A 29 -28.25 -12.84 -44.98
CA GLU A 29 -28.09 -12.13 -46.25
C GLU A 29 -27.24 -10.85 -46.17
N HIS A 30 -26.93 -10.38 -44.96
CA HIS A 30 -26.30 -9.07 -44.73
C HIS A 30 -24.91 -9.14 -44.08
N VAL A 31 -24.41 -10.32 -43.69
CA VAL A 31 -23.09 -10.48 -43.06
C VAL A 31 -22.21 -11.48 -43.80
N THR A 32 -20.90 -11.29 -43.72
CA THR A 32 -19.91 -12.19 -44.33
C THR A 32 -19.53 -13.31 -43.37
N SER A 33 -18.95 -14.39 -43.90
CA SER A 33 -18.36 -15.46 -43.09
C SER A 33 -17.21 -14.98 -42.18
N PHE A 34 -16.67 -13.79 -42.44
CA PHE A 34 -15.61 -13.20 -41.64
C PHE A 34 -16.09 -12.84 -40.22
N LEU A 35 -17.38 -12.53 -40.04
CA LEU A 35 -17.96 -12.32 -38.72
C LEU A 35 -17.87 -13.59 -37.86
N GLY A 36 -18.16 -14.76 -38.47
CA GLY A 36 -18.03 -16.05 -37.80
C GLY A 36 -16.57 -16.40 -37.47
N ALA A 37 -15.65 -16.12 -38.40
CA ALA A 37 -14.22 -16.35 -38.19
C ALA A 37 -13.66 -15.45 -37.08
N TRP A 38 -14.07 -14.19 -37.03
CA TRP A 38 -13.66 -13.25 -35.98
C TRP A 38 -14.25 -13.61 -34.61
N GLY A 39 -15.51 -14.03 -34.57
CA GLY A 39 -16.12 -14.57 -33.35
C GLY A 39 -15.38 -15.79 -32.80
N HIS A 40 -14.78 -16.60 -33.68
CA HIS A 40 -13.93 -17.72 -33.26
C HIS A 40 -12.61 -17.27 -32.64
N VAL A 41 -11.96 -16.24 -33.18
CA VAL A 41 -10.75 -15.64 -32.57
C VAL A 41 -11.07 -15.16 -31.16
N LEU A 42 -12.17 -14.42 -30.99
CA LEU A 42 -12.61 -13.92 -29.67
C LEU A 42 -12.93 -15.05 -28.69
N LEU A 43 -13.56 -16.14 -29.16
CA LEU A 43 -13.83 -17.31 -28.33
C LEU A 43 -12.54 -17.92 -27.79
N LYS A 44 -11.55 -18.10 -28.66
CA LYS A 44 -10.27 -18.71 -28.30
C LYS A 44 -9.43 -17.84 -27.38
N ASP A 45 -9.54 -16.52 -27.53
CA ASP A 45 -8.86 -15.56 -26.66
C ASP A 45 -9.46 -15.53 -25.24
N LEU A 46 -10.78 -15.67 -25.12
CA LEU A 46 -11.49 -15.59 -23.84
C LEU A 46 -11.72 -16.94 -23.14
N SER A 47 -11.65 -18.04 -23.88
CA SER A 47 -11.97 -19.37 -23.36
C SER A 47 -11.19 -20.49 -24.00
N CYS A 48 -10.50 -21.25 -23.15
CA CYS A 48 -9.88 -22.52 -23.50
C CYS A 48 -10.06 -23.49 -22.33
N THR A 49 -10.84 -24.55 -22.52
CA THR A 49 -11.05 -25.60 -21.51
C THR A 49 -10.08 -26.74 -21.73
N VAL A 50 -9.47 -27.26 -20.66
CA VAL A 50 -8.54 -28.39 -20.72
C VAL A 50 -9.18 -29.65 -20.15
N ASN A 51 -8.88 -30.80 -20.76
CA ASN A 51 -9.21 -32.13 -20.26
C ASN A 51 -7.99 -33.07 -20.49
N SER A 52 -8.05 -34.30 -19.99
CA SER A 52 -6.98 -35.28 -20.20
C SER A 52 -7.22 -36.04 -21.52
N ASP A 53 -6.45 -35.74 -22.56
CA ASP A 53 -6.65 -36.30 -23.91
C ASP A 53 -6.39 -37.82 -24.04
N TYR A 54 -6.00 -38.51 -22.97
CA TYR A 54 -5.48 -39.89 -23.03
C TYR A 54 -6.51 -41.00 -22.77
N VAL A 55 -7.78 -40.69 -22.49
CA VAL A 55 -8.78 -41.72 -22.07
C VAL A 55 -10.01 -41.72 -22.99
N ASN A 56 -10.28 -42.86 -23.64
CA ASN A 56 -11.53 -43.09 -24.38
C ASN A 56 -12.65 -43.51 -23.41
N CYS A 57 -13.53 -42.58 -23.08
CA CYS A 57 -14.63 -42.74 -22.13
C CYS A 57 -15.74 -43.70 -22.57
N CYS A 58 -15.74 -44.15 -23.83
CA CYS A 58 -16.67 -45.19 -24.28
C CYS A 58 -16.22 -46.61 -23.91
N ASN A 59 -14.91 -46.79 -23.68
CA ASN A 59 -14.31 -48.11 -23.43
C ASN A 59 -13.70 -48.23 -22.02
N TYR A 60 -13.57 -47.12 -21.28
CA TYR A 60 -12.94 -47.08 -19.96
C TYR A 60 -13.79 -46.33 -18.93
N HIS A 61 -13.87 -46.88 -17.72
CA HIS A 61 -14.52 -46.25 -16.58
C HIS A 61 -13.52 -45.38 -15.82
N HIS A 62 -13.62 -44.06 -15.99
CA HIS A 62 -12.92 -43.06 -15.19
C HIS A 62 -13.96 -42.13 -14.55
N THR A 63 -13.71 -41.62 -13.34
CA THR A 63 -14.68 -40.76 -12.61
C THR A 63 -15.00 -39.46 -13.33
N GLU A 64 -14.06 -39.00 -14.17
CA GLU A 64 -14.22 -37.82 -15.03
C GLU A 64 -14.79 -38.13 -16.42
N CYS A 65 -15.10 -39.38 -16.72
CA CYS A 65 -15.74 -39.75 -17.99
C CYS A 65 -17.26 -39.57 -17.91
N SER A 66 -17.81 -38.82 -18.87
CA SER A 66 -19.26 -38.59 -19.01
C SER A 66 -19.65 -38.74 -20.49
N PRO A 67 -19.59 -39.97 -21.05
CA PRO A 67 -19.80 -40.19 -22.47
C PRO A 67 -21.21 -39.82 -22.92
N ILE A 68 -21.34 -39.31 -24.15
CA ILE A 68 -22.64 -39.00 -24.76
C ILE A 68 -23.16 -40.27 -25.42
N THR A 69 -24.23 -40.84 -24.88
CA THR A 69 -24.81 -42.10 -25.38
C THR A 69 -26.17 -41.87 -26.04
N HIS A 70 -26.39 -42.52 -27.18
CA HIS A 70 -27.68 -42.55 -27.87
C HIS A 70 -27.85 -43.88 -28.62
N GLY A 71 -28.77 -44.73 -28.14
CA GLY A 71 -28.89 -46.10 -28.63
C GLY A 71 -27.57 -46.87 -28.47
N ASN A 72 -27.04 -47.43 -29.57
CA ASN A 72 -25.76 -48.14 -29.59
C ASN A 72 -24.53 -47.25 -29.91
N ILE A 73 -24.72 -45.93 -30.04
CA ILE A 73 -23.65 -45.00 -30.40
C ILE A 73 -23.16 -44.30 -29.12
N CYS A 74 -21.85 -44.33 -28.89
CA CYS A 74 -21.19 -43.64 -27.79
C CYS A 74 -20.14 -42.66 -28.34
N HIS A 75 -20.21 -41.41 -27.89
CA HIS A 75 -19.17 -40.42 -28.12
C HIS A 75 -18.41 -40.19 -26.82
N SER A 76 -17.09 -40.36 -26.88
CA SER A 76 -16.21 -40.14 -25.73
C SER A 76 -16.25 -38.67 -25.33
N TYR A 77 -16.56 -38.41 -24.07
CA TYR A 77 -16.48 -37.07 -23.49
C TYR A 77 -15.91 -37.17 -22.07
N MET A 78 -14.87 -36.37 -21.82
CA MET A 78 -14.24 -36.23 -20.52
C MET A 78 -14.49 -34.81 -20.01
N ARG A 79 -14.88 -34.71 -18.75
CA ARG A 79 -15.22 -33.44 -18.10
C ARG A 79 -14.01 -32.50 -18.07
N SER A 80 -14.25 -31.20 -18.16
CA SER A 80 -13.19 -30.19 -18.06
C SER A 80 -12.51 -30.23 -16.69
N ALA A 81 -11.19 -30.00 -16.66
CA ALA A 81 -10.42 -29.99 -15.41
C ALA A 81 -11.03 -28.99 -14.40
N PRO A 82 -11.12 -29.33 -13.11
CA PRO A 82 -11.63 -28.40 -12.11
C PRO A 82 -10.61 -27.29 -11.80
N ALA A 83 -11.09 -26.07 -11.56
CA ALA A 83 -10.30 -24.95 -11.06
C ALA A 83 -10.18 -25.01 -9.52
N LEU A 84 -9.08 -24.50 -8.97
CA LEU A 84 -8.88 -24.41 -7.52
C LEU A 84 -9.44 -23.07 -6.99
N SER A 85 -10.36 -23.12 -6.02
CA SER A 85 -10.86 -21.91 -5.34
C SER A 85 -9.72 -21.28 -4.53
N GLN A 86 -9.53 -19.95 -4.63
CA GLN A 86 -8.42 -19.24 -3.98
C GLN A 86 -8.42 -19.38 -2.44
N GLU A 87 -9.55 -19.74 -1.84
CA GLU A 87 -9.69 -19.90 -0.39
C GLU A 87 -9.66 -21.37 0.08
N CYS A 88 -9.45 -22.33 -0.82
CA CYS A 88 -9.47 -23.78 -0.53
C CYS A 88 -10.71 -24.23 0.26
N GLN A 89 -11.87 -23.59 0.04
CA GLN A 89 -13.14 -23.95 0.67
C GLN A 89 -13.85 -25.06 -0.13
N PHE A 90 -14.74 -25.81 0.54
CA PHE A 90 -15.60 -26.79 -0.14
C PHE A 90 -16.72 -26.05 -0.91
N GLU A 91 -16.50 -25.83 -2.20
CA GLU A 91 -17.44 -25.17 -3.11
C GLU A 91 -17.90 -26.11 -4.24
N HIS A 92 -18.79 -25.61 -5.10
CA HIS A 92 -19.20 -26.33 -6.31
C HIS A 92 -18.01 -26.43 -7.30
N ARG A 93 -18.04 -27.43 -8.17
CA ARG A 93 -16.99 -27.61 -9.18
C ARG A 93 -17.06 -26.50 -10.22
N GLU A 94 -16.06 -25.63 -10.21
CA GLU A 94 -15.79 -24.68 -11.30
C GLU A 94 -14.81 -25.26 -12.31
N GLN A 95 -14.98 -24.97 -13.60
CA GLN A 95 -14.15 -25.48 -14.68
C GLN A 95 -12.95 -24.56 -14.94
N MET A 96 -11.79 -25.16 -15.19
CA MET A 96 -10.57 -24.44 -15.49
C MET A 96 -10.61 -23.83 -16.89
N ASN A 97 -10.49 -22.49 -16.95
CA ASN A 97 -10.19 -21.75 -18.16
C ASN A 97 -8.69 -21.45 -18.21
N VAL A 98 -7.99 -21.95 -19.23
CA VAL A 98 -6.54 -21.66 -19.42
C VAL A 98 -6.28 -20.51 -20.39
N ALA A 99 -7.34 -19.92 -20.95
CA ALA A 99 -7.26 -18.64 -21.64
C ALA A 99 -7.22 -17.49 -20.64
N THR A 100 -6.75 -16.32 -21.08
CA THR A 100 -6.81 -15.10 -20.27
C THR A 100 -8.25 -14.63 -20.15
N ALA A 101 -8.53 -13.84 -19.10
CA ALA A 101 -9.84 -13.23 -18.90
C ALA A 101 -10.03 -11.94 -19.74
N PHE A 102 -9.11 -11.65 -20.66
CA PHE A 102 -8.98 -10.37 -21.35
C PHE A 102 -8.89 -10.58 -22.86
N LEU A 103 -9.14 -9.52 -23.63
CA LEU A 103 -8.94 -9.51 -25.07
C LEU A 103 -7.53 -9.01 -25.38
N ASP A 104 -6.54 -9.88 -25.17
CA ASP A 104 -5.11 -9.55 -25.25
C ASP A 104 -4.36 -10.36 -26.32
N ALA A 105 -5.10 -11.05 -27.19
CA ALA A 105 -4.61 -11.90 -28.25
C ALA A 105 -3.67 -13.01 -27.73
N SER A 106 -3.90 -13.50 -26.51
CA SER A 106 -3.17 -14.63 -25.92
C SER A 106 -3.27 -15.90 -26.75
N ASP A 107 -4.35 -16.11 -27.51
CA ASP A 107 -4.41 -17.26 -28.42
C ASP A 107 -3.49 -17.09 -29.65
N ILE A 108 -3.12 -15.86 -30.01
CA ILE A 108 -2.22 -15.56 -31.14
C ILE A 108 -0.76 -15.51 -30.68
N TYR A 109 -0.49 -14.80 -29.58
CA TYR A 109 0.87 -14.58 -29.06
C TYR A 109 1.30 -15.60 -28.01
N GLY A 110 0.39 -16.46 -27.57
CA GLY A 110 0.63 -17.45 -26.51
C GLY A 110 0.21 -16.96 -25.12
N SER A 111 -0.46 -17.84 -24.37
CA SER A 111 -0.90 -17.59 -22.98
C SER A 111 0.20 -17.82 -21.94
N THR A 112 1.36 -18.34 -22.35
CA THR A 112 2.55 -18.52 -21.49
C THR A 112 3.77 -17.83 -22.07
N GLN A 113 4.71 -17.44 -21.20
CA GLN A 113 5.95 -16.79 -21.63
C GLN A 113 6.77 -17.67 -22.59
N ASP A 114 6.76 -18.98 -22.40
CA ASP A 114 7.48 -19.94 -23.27
C ASP A 114 6.84 -20.02 -24.65
N SER A 115 5.50 -20.08 -24.72
CA SER A 115 4.78 -20.04 -26.01
C SER A 115 5.02 -18.75 -26.78
N MET A 116 5.09 -17.62 -26.07
CA MET A 116 5.38 -16.31 -26.65
C MET A 116 6.83 -16.19 -27.13
N LYS A 117 7.80 -16.74 -26.38
CA LYS A 117 9.21 -16.78 -26.80
C LYS A 117 9.42 -17.61 -28.06
N LEU A 118 8.72 -18.73 -28.20
CA LEU A 118 8.79 -19.58 -29.40
C LEU A 118 8.34 -18.86 -30.68
N LEU A 119 7.40 -17.92 -30.55
CA LEU A 119 6.88 -17.14 -31.67
C LEU A 119 7.84 -16.02 -32.11
N ARG A 120 8.73 -15.57 -31.24
CA ARG A 120 9.63 -14.44 -31.49
C ARG A 120 10.88 -14.85 -32.24
N THR A 121 11.33 -14.01 -33.16
CA THR A 121 12.65 -14.15 -33.78
C THR A 121 13.78 -13.61 -32.88
N LEU A 122 13.41 -12.82 -31.87
CA LEU A 122 14.32 -12.06 -30.99
C LEU A 122 15.21 -11.08 -31.77
N ASP A 123 14.73 -10.62 -32.93
CA ASP A 123 15.33 -9.58 -33.75
C ASP A 123 14.28 -8.55 -34.15
N ARG A 124 14.51 -7.27 -33.80
CA ARG A 124 13.69 -6.10 -34.16
C ARG A 124 12.19 -6.23 -33.81
N GLY A 125 11.89 -6.98 -32.77
CA GLY A 125 10.54 -7.24 -32.30
C GLY A 125 9.72 -8.13 -33.24
N LEU A 126 10.35 -8.82 -34.19
CA LEU A 126 9.65 -9.61 -35.20
C LEU A 126 9.19 -10.98 -34.66
N VAL A 127 8.18 -11.52 -35.32
CA VAL A 127 7.61 -12.86 -35.07
C VAL A 127 7.74 -13.77 -36.28
N THR A 128 7.90 -15.07 -36.04
CA THR A 128 7.95 -16.10 -37.08
C THR A 128 6.58 -16.78 -37.25
N LEU A 129 6.07 -16.80 -38.48
CA LEU A 129 4.85 -17.55 -38.80
C LEU A 129 5.07 -19.07 -38.74
N GLU A 130 6.31 -19.56 -38.76
CA GLU A 130 6.61 -20.99 -38.70
C GLU A 130 6.22 -21.60 -37.35
N ALA A 131 6.40 -20.86 -36.25
CA ALA A 131 6.06 -21.30 -34.90
C ALA A 131 4.55 -21.26 -34.60
N CYS A 132 3.76 -20.59 -35.44
CA CYS A 132 2.31 -20.51 -35.30
C CYS A 132 1.63 -21.75 -35.93
N SER A 133 1.25 -22.73 -35.10
CA SER A 133 0.59 -23.96 -35.56
C SER A 133 -0.72 -23.69 -36.32
N THR A 134 -1.54 -22.75 -35.81
CA THR A 134 -2.82 -22.36 -36.42
C THR A 134 -2.63 -21.68 -37.79
N CYS A 135 -1.50 -21.00 -38.01
CA CYS A 135 -1.24 -20.29 -39.26
C CYS A 135 -1.03 -21.22 -40.45
N HIS A 136 -0.64 -22.49 -40.21
CA HIS A 136 -0.46 -23.51 -41.24
C HIS A 136 -1.75 -24.28 -41.56
N GLU A 137 -2.83 -24.03 -40.82
CA GLU A 137 -4.12 -24.63 -41.15
C GLU A 137 -4.64 -24.06 -42.48
N ALA A 138 -5.01 -24.95 -43.42
CA ALA A 138 -5.66 -24.58 -44.67
C ALA A 138 -7.12 -24.16 -44.45
N SER A 139 -7.34 -23.16 -43.59
CA SER A 139 -8.62 -22.63 -43.15
C SER A 139 -8.64 -21.10 -43.25
N GLY A 140 -9.83 -20.50 -43.33
CA GLY A 140 -9.97 -19.04 -43.30
C GLY A 140 -9.49 -18.43 -41.97
N ILE A 141 -9.47 -19.24 -40.90
CA ILE A 141 -8.98 -18.85 -39.57
C ILE A 141 -7.44 -18.82 -39.59
N GLY A 142 -6.77 -19.85 -40.13
CA GLY A 142 -5.30 -19.86 -40.26
C GLY A 142 -4.78 -18.68 -41.08
N ALA A 143 -5.50 -18.32 -42.16
CA ALA A 143 -5.20 -17.12 -42.94
C ALA A 143 -5.34 -15.82 -42.12
N LEU A 144 -6.33 -15.70 -41.24
CA LEU A 144 -6.52 -14.54 -40.37
C LEU A 144 -5.38 -14.40 -39.34
N TYR A 145 -4.94 -15.50 -38.73
CA TYR A 145 -3.80 -15.49 -37.79
C TYR A 145 -2.52 -15.08 -38.50
N ALA A 146 -2.27 -15.63 -39.69
CA ALA A 146 -1.14 -15.24 -40.53
C ALA A 146 -1.20 -13.75 -40.90
N THR A 147 -2.38 -13.20 -41.21
CA THR A 147 -2.57 -11.77 -41.48
C THR A 147 -2.25 -10.89 -40.27
N LEU A 148 -2.69 -11.27 -39.06
CA LEU A 148 -2.43 -10.49 -37.84
C LEU A 148 -0.94 -10.51 -37.44
N LEU A 149 -0.26 -11.65 -37.60
CA LEU A 149 1.19 -11.74 -37.37
C LEU A 149 2.00 -11.00 -38.44
N ARG A 150 1.52 -10.95 -39.69
CA ARG A 150 2.13 -10.09 -40.74
C ARG A 150 1.97 -8.62 -40.41
N GLU A 151 0.81 -8.20 -39.90
CA GLU A 151 0.62 -6.81 -39.47
C GLU A 151 1.55 -6.47 -38.30
N HIS A 152 1.73 -7.39 -37.34
CA HIS A 152 2.71 -7.23 -36.28
C HIS A 152 4.11 -6.97 -36.85
N ASN A 153 4.56 -7.80 -37.80
CA ASN A 153 5.87 -7.62 -38.44
C ASN A 153 5.96 -6.30 -39.23
N ARG A 154 4.89 -5.86 -39.89
CA ARG A 154 4.83 -4.55 -40.57
C ARG A 154 5.00 -3.41 -39.58
N VAL A 155 4.20 -3.40 -38.51
CA VAL A 155 4.25 -2.39 -37.45
C VAL A 155 5.60 -2.38 -36.75
N ALA A 156 6.15 -3.55 -36.39
CA ALA A 156 7.47 -3.67 -35.77
C ALA A 156 8.58 -3.12 -36.68
N THR A 157 8.51 -3.39 -38.00
CA THR A 157 9.48 -2.85 -38.98
C THR A 157 9.41 -1.33 -39.06
N GLU A 158 8.21 -0.75 -39.19
CA GLU A 158 8.03 0.71 -39.24
C GLU A 158 8.40 1.38 -37.92
N LEU A 159 8.08 0.78 -36.76
CA LEU A 159 8.53 1.27 -35.45
C LEU A 159 10.05 1.23 -35.30
N THR A 160 10.71 0.22 -35.87
CA THR A 160 12.18 0.14 -35.89
C THR A 160 12.78 1.28 -36.70
N GLU A 161 12.15 1.65 -37.83
CA GLU A 161 12.60 2.79 -38.65
C GLU A 161 12.39 4.14 -37.96
N LEU A 162 11.27 4.29 -37.24
CA LEU A 162 10.91 5.50 -36.49
C LEU A 162 11.73 5.68 -35.21
N ASN A 163 11.98 4.58 -34.48
CA ASN A 163 12.62 4.56 -33.16
C ASN A 163 13.81 3.59 -33.17
N GLN A 164 14.91 3.99 -33.81
CA GLN A 164 16.10 3.15 -33.97
C GLN A 164 16.75 2.71 -32.64
N HIS A 165 16.39 3.36 -31.53
CA HIS A 165 16.88 3.06 -30.17
C HIS A 165 16.09 1.99 -29.43
N TRP A 166 14.91 1.63 -29.89
CA TRP A 166 14.11 0.63 -29.19
C TRP A 166 14.73 -0.76 -29.32
N GLY A 167 14.86 -1.47 -28.19
CA GLY A 167 15.28 -2.86 -28.17
C GLY A 167 14.19 -3.80 -28.68
N ASP A 168 14.57 -5.06 -28.97
CA ASP A 168 13.66 -6.11 -29.47
C ASP A 168 12.41 -6.28 -28.60
N GLU A 169 12.56 -6.29 -27.27
CA GLU A 169 11.44 -6.43 -26.34
C GLU A 169 10.46 -5.25 -26.45
N THR A 170 10.97 -4.02 -26.46
CA THR A 170 10.13 -2.81 -26.56
C THR A 170 9.37 -2.79 -27.87
N LEU A 171 10.06 -3.08 -28.98
CA LEU A 171 9.46 -3.17 -30.31
C LEU A 171 8.36 -4.25 -30.35
N PHE A 172 8.63 -5.44 -29.82
CA PHE A 172 7.67 -6.54 -29.77
C PHE A 172 6.43 -6.17 -28.94
N GLN A 173 6.61 -5.64 -27.73
CA GLN A 173 5.50 -5.32 -26.84
C GLN A 173 4.64 -4.17 -27.38
N GLU A 174 5.26 -3.12 -27.95
CA GLU A 174 4.51 -2.02 -28.57
C GLU A 174 3.81 -2.45 -29.86
N ALA A 175 4.47 -3.23 -30.72
CA ALA A 175 3.82 -3.80 -31.92
C ALA A 175 2.64 -4.72 -31.54
N ARG A 176 2.81 -5.57 -30.52
CA ARG A 176 1.73 -6.40 -29.97
C ARG A 176 0.58 -5.51 -29.47
N ARG A 177 0.88 -4.52 -28.64
CA ARG A 177 -0.11 -3.62 -28.05
C ARG A 177 -0.93 -2.93 -29.14
N ILE A 178 -0.28 -2.37 -30.17
CA ILE A 178 -0.95 -1.74 -31.32
C ILE A 178 -1.86 -2.74 -32.06
N VAL A 179 -1.38 -3.92 -32.40
CA VAL A 179 -2.17 -4.93 -33.13
C VAL A 179 -3.35 -5.44 -32.30
N VAL A 180 -3.17 -5.66 -30.99
CA VAL A 180 -4.24 -6.08 -30.07
C VAL A 180 -5.36 -5.04 -29.99
N THR A 181 -5.03 -3.74 -30.01
CA THR A 181 -6.07 -2.69 -29.98
C THR A 181 -6.99 -2.71 -31.20
N ALA A 182 -6.56 -3.29 -32.33
CA ALA A 182 -7.39 -3.42 -33.52
C ALA A 182 -8.46 -4.51 -33.38
N MET A 183 -8.39 -5.34 -32.32
CA MET A 183 -9.32 -6.44 -32.12
C MET A 183 -10.71 -6.03 -31.60
N PRO A 184 -10.81 -5.19 -30.55
CA PRO A 184 -12.09 -4.65 -30.12
C PRO A 184 -12.52 -3.50 -31.05
N GLN A 185 -13.33 -3.77 -32.08
CA GLN A 185 -13.95 -2.71 -32.91
C GLN A 185 -15.10 -1.97 -32.19
N LEU A 186 -14.98 -1.72 -30.88
CA LEU A 186 -15.95 -0.98 -30.10
C LEU A 186 -15.63 0.52 -30.18
N LYS A 187 -16.21 1.21 -31.16
CA LYS A 187 -16.10 2.67 -31.27
C LYS A 187 -17.02 3.34 -30.24
N LEU A 188 -16.46 3.99 -29.21
CA LEU A 188 -17.20 4.92 -28.36
C LEU A 188 -17.55 6.20 -29.14
N LYS A 189 -18.67 6.85 -28.76
CA LYS A 189 -19.13 8.12 -29.35
C LYS A 189 -18.25 9.33 -29.00
N ASP A 190 -17.40 9.23 -27.98
CA ASP A 190 -16.64 10.35 -27.45
C ASP A 190 -15.15 10.27 -27.83
N GLN A 191 -14.57 11.40 -28.23
CA GLN A 191 -13.14 11.49 -28.61
C GLN A 191 -12.17 11.42 -27.41
N GLY A 192 -12.64 11.15 -26.19
CA GLY A 192 -11.86 11.16 -24.95
C GLY A 192 -11.34 9.80 -24.49
N TYR A 193 -10.79 9.77 -23.28
CA TYR A 193 -10.38 8.56 -22.57
C TYR A 193 -11.54 7.91 -21.81
N TYR A 194 -11.45 6.59 -21.61
CA TYR A 194 -12.32 5.82 -20.74
C TYR A 194 -11.92 5.93 -19.27
N LYS A 195 -12.90 6.12 -18.38
CA LYS A 195 -12.70 6.30 -16.94
C LYS A 195 -13.45 5.28 -16.07
N GLY A 196 -14.09 4.28 -16.68
CA GLY A 196 -14.91 3.29 -15.96
C GLY A 196 -14.12 2.07 -15.45
N TYR A 197 -12.80 2.02 -15.67
CA TYR A 197 -11.95 0.98 -15.12
C TYR A 197 -11.92 1.03 -13.58
N SER A 198 -11.99 -0.15 -12.94
CA SER A 198 -11.73 -0.31 -11.52
C SER A 198 -11.09 -1.66 -11.24
N SER A 199 -9.98 -1.65 -10.50
CA SER A 199 -9.35 -2.85 -9.94
C SER A 199 -10.22 -3.64 -8.94
N LEU A 200 -11.40 -3.13 -8.58
CA LEU A 200 -12.37 -3.85 -7.74
C LEU A 200 -13.28 -4.77 -8.56
N ASN A 201 -13.31 -4.61 -9.89
CA ASN A 201 -14.11 -5.46 -10.75
C ASN A 201 -13.42 -6.81 -10.92
N GLU A 202 -14.17 -7.89 -10.76
CA GLU A 202 -13.68 -9.24 -11.05
C GLU A 202 -13.55 -9.42 -12.56
N ALA A 203 -12.35 -9.81 -13.00
CA ALA A 203 -12.10 -10.22 -14.37
C ALA A 203 -12.49 -11.68 -14.54
N GLY A 204 -13.16 -12.01 -15.65
CA GLY A 204 -13.54 -13.38 -15.94
C GLY A 204 -14.40 -13.48 -17.20
N THR A 205 -14.46 -14.69 -17.75
CA THR A 205 -15.36 -15.02 -18.86
C THR A 205 -16.57 -15.77 -18.30
N PHE A 206 -17.78 -15.26 -18.53
CA PHE A 206 -18.99 -15.94 -18.14
C PHE A 206 -19.12 -17.28 -18.87
N ASN A 207 -19.34 -18.37 -18.14
CA ASN A 207 -19.54 -19.70 -18.72
C ASN A 207 -20.65 -19.72 -19.78
N ALA A 208 -21.74 -18.96 -19.56
CA ALA A 208 -22.84 -18.83 -20.52
C ALA A 208 -22.40 -18.21 -21.86
N VAL A 209 -21.41 -17.33 -21.82
CA VAL A 209 -20.85 -16.69 -23.03
C VAL A 209 -19.89 -17.64 -23.73
N ALA A 210 -18.95 -18.23 -22.99
CA ALA A 210 -17.93 -19.13 -23.52
C ALA A 210 -18.50 -20.44 -24.09
N MET A 211 -19.48 -21.05 -23.41
CA MET A 211 -20.04 -22.36 -23.77
C MET A 211 -21.30 -22.26 -24.63
N SER A 212 -21.90 -21.08 -24.79
CA SER A 212 -23.09 -20.89 -25.65
C SER A 212 -22.97 -19.72 -26.61
N ALA A 213 -22.97 -18.47 -26.13
CA ALA A 213 -23.12 -17.30 -27.01
C ALA A 213 -22.01 -17.18 -28.07
N LEU A 214 -20.73 -17.35 -27.71
CA LEU A 214 -19.61 -17.28 -28.65
C LEU A 214 -19.49 -18.53 -29.54
N GLN A 215 -19.98 -19.68 -29.08
CA GLN A 215 -19.97 -20.92 -29.86
C GLN A 215 -20.86 -20.84 -31.11
N VAL A 216 -21.88 -19.96 -31.12
CA VAL A 216 -22.77 -19.77 -32.26
C VAL A 216 -22.05 -19.24 -33.48
N PHE A 217 -21.01 -18.41 -33.33
CA PHE A 217 -20.28 -17.83 -34.46
C PHE A 217 -19.61 -18.89 -35.35
N LEU A 218 -19.25 -20.04 -34.77
CA LEU A 218 -18.72 -21.19 -35.52
C LEU A 218 -19.74 -21.76 -36.53
N SER A 219 -21.04 -21.61 -36.28
CA SER A 219 -22.09 -22.02 -37.21
C SER A 219 -22.22 -21.09 -38.42
N MET A 220 -21.68 -19.88 -38.33
CA MET A 220 -21.71 -18.86 -39.39
C MET A 220 -20.53 -18.98 -40.36
N VAL A 221 -19.56 -19.86 -40.08
CA VAL A 221 -18.41 -20.11 -40.97
C VAL A 221 -18.75 -21.27 -41.92
N PRO A 222 -18.67 -21.06 -43.26
CA PRO A 222 -18.90 -22.12 -44.23
C PRO A 222 -18.00 -23.34 -44.00
N LEU A 223 -18.57 -24.53 -44.13
CA LEU A 223 -17.90 -25.83 -43.92
C LEU A 223 -16.58 -26.01 -44.71
N LYS A 224 -16.43 -25.31 -45.84
CA LYS A 224 -15.25 -25.36 -46.70
C LYS A 224 -14.06 -24.52 -46.21
N LEU A 225 -14.26 -23.68 -45.19
CA LEU A 225 -13.27 -22.71 -44.68
C LEU A 225 -12.72 -23.09 -43.29
N VAL A 226 -13.03 -24.30 -42.80
CA VAL A 226 -12.64 -24.81 -41.47
C VAL A 226 -11.76 -26.06 -41.64
N SER A 227 -10.66 -26.17 -40.88
CA SER A 227 -9.71 -27.29 -40.91
C SER A 227 -10.33 -28.64 -40.51
N ALA A 228 -9.81 -29.74 -41.06
CA ALA A 228 -10.23 -31.12 -40.79
C ALA A 228 -10.02 -31.57 -39.32
N VAL A 229 -9.17 -30.88 -38.55
CA VAL A 229 -8.94 -31.19 -37.11
C VAL A 229 -10.10 -30.70 -36.22
N VAL A 230 -10.91 -29.77 -36.73
CA VAL A 230 -12.16 -29.32 -36.10
C VAL A 230 -13.34 -30.24 -36.48
N TYR A 231 -13.11 -31.22 -37.36
CA TYR A 231 -14.12 -32.04 -38.03
C TYR A 231 -13.84 -33.54 -37.92
N THR A 232 -13.76 -34.07 -36.71
CA THR A 232 -13.91 -35.51 -36.47
C THR A 232 -15.29 -35.87 -35.96
N SER A 233 -16.35 -35.19 -36.41
CA SER A 233 -17.71 -35.68 -36.17
C SER A 233 -18.75 -34.98 -37.08
N ARG A 234 -19.62 -35.77 -37.75
CA ARG A 234 -20.77 -35.33 -38.58
C ARG A 234 -21.61 -34.32 -37.80
N GLY A 235 -22.23 -33.33 -38.44
CA GLY A 235 -22.92 -32.19 -37.78
C GLY A 235 -23.96 -32.49 -36.68
N LEU A 236 -24.38 -33.75 -36.47
CA LEU A 236 -25.16 -34.20 -35.30
C LEU A 236 -24.33 -34.25 -34.01
N GLU A 237 -23.04 -34.60 -34.12
CA GLU A 237 -22.14 -34.94 -33.01
C GLU A 237 -21.58 -33.68 -32.32
N ARG A 238 -21.30 -32.58 -33.04
CA ARG A 238 -20.82 -31.32 -32.44
C ARG A 238 -21.92 -30.54 -31.71
N GLY A 239 -23.14 -30.51 -32.24
CA GLY A 239 -24.26 -29.86 -31.53
C GLY A 239 -24.60 -30.60 -30.23
N ALA A 240 -24.55 -31.94 -30.26
CA ALA A 240 -24.75 -32.76 -29.07
C ALA A 240 -23.61 -32.52 -28.05
N LEU A 241 -22.37 -32.38 -28.53
CA LEU A 241 -21.23 -32.03 -27.70
C LEU A 241 -21.38 -30.66 -27.04
N LEU A 242 -21.81 -29.61 -27.76
CA LEU A 242 -21.99 -28.27 -27.20
C LEU A 242 -23.09 -28.23 -26.12
N ILE A 243 -24.21 -28.91 -26.35
CA ILE A 243 -25.26 -29.05 -25.34
C ILE A 243 -24.72 -29.78 -24.11
N HIS A 244 -23.99 -30.88 -24.32
CA HIS A 244 -23.40 -31.67 -23.24
C HIS A 244 -22.35 -30.89 -22.44
N MET A 245 -21.50 -30.10 -23.11
CA MET A 245 -20.54 -29.20 -22.48
C MET A 245 -21.23 -28.14 -21.63
N GLY A 246 -22.30 -27.52 -22.15
CA GLY A 246 -23.09 -26.54 -21.37
C GLY A 246 -23.68 -27.15 -20.10
N ARG A 247 -24.16 -28.40 -20.18
CA ARG A 247 -24.65 -29.14 -19.01
C ARG A 247 -23.54 -29.53 -18.03
N ASP A 248 -22.36 -29.97 -18.50
CA ASP A 248 -21.19 -30.26 -17.64
C ASP A 248 -20.67 -29.00 -16.92
N HIS A 249 -20.76 -27.85 -17.58
CA HIS A 249 -20.43 -26.54 -17.03
C HIS A 249 -21.52 -25.97 -16.10
N GLY A 250 -22.57 -26.74 -15.82
CA GLY A 250 -23.63 -26.36 -14.90
C GLY A 250 -24.48 -25.17 -15.37
N LEU A 251 -24.58 -24.92 -16.68
CA LEU A 251 -25.33 -23.78 -17.19
C LEU A 251 -26.84 -23.90 -16.90
N PRO A 252 -27.46 -22.86 -16.32
CA PRO A 252 -28.91 -22.81 -16.20
C PRO A 252 -29.61 -22.85 -17.55
N GLY A 253 -30.84 -23.38 -17.57
CA GLY A 253 -31.70 -23.40 -18.75
C GLY A 253 -32.00 -22.00 -19.29
N TYR A 254 -32.37 -21.94 -20.56
CA TYR A 254 -32.64 -20.73 -21.35
C TYR A 254 -33.60 -19.74 -20.66
N GLN A 255 -34.62 -20.24 -19.96
CA GLN A 255 -35.59 -19.41 -19.25
C GLN A 255 -34.95 -18.54 -18.14
N HIS A 256 -33.91 -19.03 -17.48
CA HIS A 256 -33.17 -18.27 -16.46
C HIS A 256 -32.56 -17.00 -17.06
N TRP A 257 -31.91 -17.14 -18.21
CA TRP A 257 -31.22 -16.05 -18.90
C TRP A 257 -32.18 -15.04 -19.53
N LEU A 258 -33.35 -15.51 -19.98
CA LEU A 258 -34.43 -14.62 -20.40
C LEU A 258 -34.89 -13.69 -19.27
N GLN A 259 -34.99 -14.20 -18.04
CA GLN A 259 -35.36 -13.41 -16.86
C GLN A 259 -34.24 -12.44 -16.47
N GLN A 260 -33.00 -12.90 -16.47
CA GLN A 260 -31.84 -12.08 -16.10
C GLN A 260 -31.59 -10.91 -17.07
N CYS A 261 -31.88 -11.09 -18.35
CA CYS A 261 -31.75 -10.05 -19.37
C CYS A 261 -32.93 -9.06 -19.43
N ASN A 262 -33.91 -9.20 -18.52
CA ASN A 262 -35.00 -8.24 -18.26
C ASN A 262 -35.82 -7.83 -19.50
N HIS A 263 -36.09 -8.78 -20.40
CA HIS A 263 -36.90 -8.54 -21.59
C HIS A 263 -38.39 -8.57 -21.26
N ASN A 264 -39.09 -7.44 -21.44
CA ASN A 264 -40.55 -7.37 -21.43
C ASN A 264 -41.12 -8.24 -22.58
N LEU A 265 -41.51 -9.47 -22.26
CA LEU A 265 -42.57 -10.31 -22.89
C LEU A 265 -43.10 -9.94 -24.29
N THR A 266 -42.25 -9.73 -25.29
CA THR A 266 -42.56 -10.06 -26.69
C THR A 266 -41.83 -11.35 -27.00
N GLN A 267 -42.58 -12.43 -27.29
CA GLN A 267 -42.04 -13.78 -27.47
C GLN A 267 -40.76 -13.77 -28.34
N PRO A 268 -39.56 -13.96 -27.75
CA PRO A 268 -38.31 -13.89 -28.52
C PRO A 268 -38.21 -15.07 -29.51
N LEU A 269 -38.96 -16.14 -29.25
CA LEU A 269 -39.10 -17.31 -30.11
C LEU A 269 -40.29 -17.15 -31.06
N SER A 270 -40.14 -17.60 -32.31
CA SER A 270 -41.27 -17.74 -33.24
C SER A 270 -42.24 -18.85 -32.78
N PRO A 271 -43.55 -18.78 -33.11
CA PRO A 271 -44.52 -19.85 -32.78
C PRO A 271 -44.10 -21.23 -33.32
N ARG A 272 -43.35 -21.26 -34.42
CA ARG A 272 -42.77 -22.48 -34.99
C ARG A 272 -41.65 -23.04 -34.12
N ALA A 273 -40.77 -22.19 -33.60
CA ALA A 273 -39.71 -22.59 -32.68
C ALA A 273 -40.28 -23.10 -31.35
N THR A 274 -41.32 -22.44 -30.80
CA THR A 274 -42.01 -22.90 -29.60
C THR A 274 -42.63 -24.30 -29.80
N LYS A 275 -43.31 -24.52 -30.93
CA LYS A 275 -43.87 -25.83 -31.25
C LYS A 275 -42.80 -26.92 -31.41
N LEU A 276 -41.64 -26.56 -31.96
CA LEU A 276 -40.50 -27.47 -32.10
C LEU A 276 -39.94 -27.87 -30.73
N LEU A 277 -39.74 -26.91 -29.83
CA LEU A 277 -39.22 -27.17 -28.48
C LEU A 277 -40.12 -28.10 -27.68
N HIS A 278 -41.44 -27.96 -27.78
CA HIS A 278 -42.41 -28.87 -27.14
C HIS A 278 -42.36 -30.32 -27.65
N THR A 279 -41.71 -30.59 -28.78
CA THR A 279 -41.50 -31.98 -29.25
C THR A 279 -40.32 -32.68 -28.57
N VAL A 280 -39.46 -31.92 -27.86
CA VAL A 280 -38.20 -32.41 -27.28
C VAL A 280 -38.14 -32.20 -25.78
N TYR A 281 -38.58 -31.04 -25.29
CA TYR A 281 -38.54 -30.66 -23.88
C TYR A 281 -39.95 -30.68 -23.28
N THR A 282 -40.05 -31.24 -22.08
CA THR A 282 -41.31 -31.28 -21.33
C THR A 282 -41.67 -29.91 -20.77
N ASN A 283 -40.69 -29.18 -20.22
CA ASN A 283 -40.87 -27.83 -19.68
C ASN A 283 -39.94 -26.82 -20.36
N MET A 284 -40.34 -25.55 -20.36
CA MET A 284 -39.51 -24.44 -20.87
C MET A 284 -38.27 -24.17 -20.01
N GLU A 285 -38.33 -24.50 -18.72
CA GLU A 285 -37.20 -24.39 -17.76
C GLU A 285 -36.04 -25.33 -18.14
N ASP A 286 -36.35 -26.43 -18.84
CA ASP A 286 -35.41 -27.50 -19.20
C ASP A 286 -34.68 -27.25 -20.54
N VAL A 287 -35.08 -26.21 -21.28
CA VAL A 287 -34.49 -25.90 -22.59
C VAL A 287 -33.05 -25.41 -22.39
N ASP A 288 -32.07 -26.06 -23.03
CA ASP A 288 -30.67 -25.67 -22.94
C ASP A 288 -30.44 -24.26 -23.52
N LEU A 289 -29.59 -23.44 -22.88
CA LEU A 289 -29.32 -22.05 -23.29
C LEU A 289 -28.94 -21.93 -24.78
N ILE A 290 -28.05 -22.78 -25.27
CA ILE A 290 -27.61 -22.76 -26.67
C ILE A 290 -28.76 -23.04 -27.65
N VAL A 291 -29.70 -23.91 -27.26
CA VAL A 291 -30.84 -24.31 -28.10
C VAL A 291 -31.88 -23.19 -28.14
N GLY A 292 -32.22 -22.63 -26.98
CA GLY A 292 -33.15 -21.50 -26.90
C GLY A 292 -32.62 -20.26 -27.62
N GLY A 293 -31.36 -19.89 -27.37
CA GLY A 293 -30.75 -18.69 -27.95
C GLY A 293 -30.57 -18.72 -29.47
N ILE A 294 -30.30 -19.88 -30.08
CA ILE A 294 -30.22 -20.01 -31.56
C ILE A 294 -31.61 -19.91 -32.21
N LEU A 295 -32.65 -20.33 -31.49
CA LEU A 295 -34.03 -20.30 -31.99
C LEU A 295 -34.73 -18.93 -31.79
N GLU A 296 -34.07 -17.97 -31.15
CA GLU A 296 -34.53 -16.61 -31.04
C GLU A 296 -34.57 -15.90 -32.40
N ASN A 297 -35.57 -15.05 -32.59
CA ASN A 297 -35.56 -14.12 -33.70
C ASN A 297 -34.49 -13.05 -33.43
N PRO A 298 -33.58 -12.77 -34.38
CA PRO A 298 -32.59 -11.71 -34.23
C PRO A 298 -33.25 -10.33 -34.06
N GLU A 299 -32.63 -9.45 -33.27
CA GLU A 299 -33.05 -8.06 -33.18
C GLU A 299 -32.74 -7.28 -34.48
N PHE A 300 -33.46 -6.16 -34.71
CA PHE A 300 -33.26 -5.36 -35.92
C PHE A 300 -31.81 -4.87 -36.03
N GLY A 301 -31.10 -5.28 -37.08
CA GLY A 301 -29.71 -4.91 -37.32
C GLY A 301 -28.66 -5.76 -36.58
N VAL A 302 -29.07 -6.83 -35.90
CA VAL A 302 -28.18 -7.75 -35.17
C VAL A 302 -28.34 -9.18 -35.72
N VAL A 303 -27.29 -9.98 -35.64
CA VAL A 303 -27.28 -11.38 -36.16
C VAL A 303 -27.75 -12.39 -35.10
N LEU A 304 -27.66 -12.02 -33.83
CA LEU A 304 -28.03 -12.85 -32.69
C LEU A 304 -29.35 -12.38 -32.06
N GLY A 305 -30.02 -13.29 -31.37
CA GLY A 305 -31.20 -12.98 -30.57
C GLY A 305 -30.92 -12.08 -29.36
N PRO A 306 -31.97 -11.54 -28.74
CA PRO A 306 -31.90 -10.64 -27.59
C PRO A 306 -31.12 -11.21 -26.39
N THR A 307 -31.19 -12.52 -26.14
CA THR A 307 -30.51 -13.15 -24.99
C THR A 307 -29.00 -13.20 -25.18
N PHE A 308 -28.53 -13.67 -26.33
CA PHE A 308 -27.09 -13.68 -26.60
C PHE A 308 -26.51 -12.28 -26.75
N THR A 309 -27.29 -11.33 -27.29
CA THR A 309 -26.89 -9.92 -27.37
C THR A 309 -26.68 -9.33 -25.98
N CYS A 310 -27.59 -9.58 -25.04
CA CYS A 310 -27.45 -9.21 -23.63
C CYS A 310 -26.20 -9.82 -22.98
N LEU A 311 -26.02 -11.14 -23.10
CA LEU A 311 -24.90 -11.87 -22.52
C LEU A 311 -23.54 -11.36 -23.02
N LEU A 312 -23.40 -11.19 -24.34
CA LEU A 312 -22.19 -10.62 -24.93
C LEU A 312 -21.96 -9.19 -24.45
N THR A 313 -23.01 -8.36 -24.41
CA THR A 313 -22.89 -6.97 -23.92
C THR A 313 -22.37 -6.92 -22.48
N GLN A 314 -22.91 -7.75 -21.59
CA GLN A 314 -22.44 -7.83 -20.20
C GLN A 314 -20.98 -8.29 -20.13
N GLN A 315 -20.59 -9.29 -20.92
CA GLN A 315 -19.21 -9.77 -21.00
C GLN A 315 -18.23 -8.67 -21.42
N PHE A 316 -18.52 -7.95 -22.51
CA PHE A 316 -17.62 -6.90 -23.00
C PHE A 316 -17.57 -5.69 -22.07
N ILE A 317 -18.66 -5.35 -21.37
CA ILE A 317 -18.65 -4.32 -20.32
C ILE A 317 -17.78 -4.76 -19.14
N SER A 318 -17.91 -6.02 -18.70
CA SER A 318 -17.09 -6.58 -17.62
C SER A 318 -15.60 -6.50 -17.99
N ILE A 319 -15.22 -7.03 -19.17
CA ILE A 319 -13.84 -7.00 -19.67
C ILE A 319 -13.30 -5.57 -19.69
N ARG A 320 -14.01 -4.62 -20.32
CA ARG A 320 -13.57 -3.22 -20.40
C ARG A 320 -13.39 -2.56 -19.03
N ASN A 321 -14.24 -2.91 -18.06
CA ASN A 321 -14.21 -2.32 -16.72
C ASN A 321 -13.17 -2.96 -15.80
N SER A 322 -12.80 -4.22 -16.05
CA SER A 322 -11.78 -4.96 -15.29
C SER A 322 -10.39 -4.90 -15.93
N ASP A 323 -10.28 -4.60 -17.22
CA ASP A 323 -9.01 -4.54 -17.95
C ASP A 323 -8.32 -3.18 -17.78
N ARG A 324 -7.19 -3.18 -17.07
CA ARG A 324 -6.33 -2.01 -16.90
C ARG A 324 -5.72 -1.55 -18.22
N PHE A 325 -5.40 -2.49 -19.10
CA PHE A 325 -4.74 -2.25 -20.38
C PHE A 325 -5.72 -2.03 -21.53
N TRP A 326 -7.01 -1.88 -21.22
CA TRP A 326 -7.99 -1.45 -22.22
C TRP A 326 -7.51 -0.17 -22.90
N TYR A 327 -7.42 -0.21 -24.23
CA TYR A 327 -6.67 0.79 -25.00
C TYR A 327 -7.12 2.24 -24.79
N GLU A 328 -8.38 2.48 -24.39
CA GLU A 328 -8.92 3.83 -24.14
C GLU A 328 -8.65 4.37 -22.73
N ASN A 329 -8.06 3.60 -21.81
CA ASN A 329 -7.84 4.03 -20.43
C ASN A 329 -6.81 5.16 -20.30
N ASP A 330 -7.03 6.10 -19.37
CA ASP A 330 -6.10 7.18 -19.00
C ASP A 330 -5.31 6.83 -17.73
N ILE A 331 -4.54 5.74 -17.79
CA ILE A 331 -3.76 5.23 -16.65
C ILE A 331 -2.28 5.16 -17.06
N PRO A 332 -1.49 6.23 -16.83
CA PRO A 332 -0.05 6.20 -17.04
C PRO A 332 0.64 5.13 -16.17
N PRO A 333 1.73 4.48 -16.64
CA PRO A 333 2.39 4.68 -17.95
C PRO A 333 1.73 3.89 -19.11
N SER A 334 0.67 3.13 -18.83
CA SER A 334 0.03 2.19 -19.78
C SER A 334 -0.99 2.81 -20.74
N SER A 335 -1.26 4.11 -20.69
CA SER A 335 -2.20 4.80 -21.58
C SER A 335 -1.56 5.13 -22.93
N PHE A 336 -2.37 5.16 -24.00
CA PHE A 336 -1.97 5.76 -25.27
C PHE A 336 -2.16 7.28 -25.21
N THR A 337 -1.34 8.06 -25.91
CA THR A 337 -1.57 9.50 -26.05
C THR A 337 -2.82 9.78 -26.89
N ARG A 338 -3.33 11.02 -26.84
CA ARG A 338 -4.51 11.39 -27.65
C ARG A 338 -4.24 11.27 -29.15
N GLU A 339 -3.02 11.55 -29.57
CA GLU A 339 -2.55 11.42 -30.94
C GLU A 339 -2.48 9.95 -31.36
N GLN A 340 -1.92 9.09 -30.51
CA GLN A 340 -1.89 7.64 -30.74
C GLN A 340 -3.31 7.06 -30.82
N LEU A 341 -4.20 7.43 -29.89
CA LEU A 341 -5.60 7.02 -29.92
C LEU A 341 -6.34 7.47 -31.19
N ALA A 342 -6.03 8.66 -31.70
CA ALA A 342 -6.62 9.16 -32.94
C ALA A 342 -6.20 8.31 -34.15
N GLU A 343 -4.97 7.82 -34.18
CA GLU A 343 -4.49 6.90 -35.23
C GLU A 343 -5.09 5.50 -35.08
N LEU A 344 -5.12 4.94 -33.86
CA LEU A 344 -5.71 3.61 -33.61
C LEU A 344 -7.20 3.56 -34.01
N ARG A 345 -7.95 4.64 -33.80
CA ARG A 345 -9.39 4.73 -34.17
C ARG A 345 -9.65 4.70 -35.69
N LYS A 346 -8.63 4.93 -36.52
CA LYS A 346 -8.73 4.84 -37.99
C LYS A 346 -8.62 3.41 -38.50
N VAL A 347 -8.03 2.49 -37.72
CA VAL A 347 -7.79 1.11 -38.13
C VAL A 347 -9.11 0.41 -38.40
N THR A 348 -9.18 -0.28 -39.54
CA THR A 348 -10.31 -1.13 -39.91
C THR A 348 -9.80 -2.49 -40.35
N LEU A 349 -10.61 -3.52 -40.18
CA LEU A 349 -10.27 -4.86 -40.65
C LEU A 349 -10.05 -4.89 -42.18
N ALA A 350 -10.80 -4.09 -42.95
CA ALA A 350 -10.61 -3.93 -44.38
C ALA A 350 -9.21 -3.36 -44.72
N GLY A 351 -8.77 -2.33 -43.98
CA GLY A 351 -7.41 -1.78 -44.08
C GLY A 351 -6.32 -2.80 -43.74
N LEU A 352 -6.51 -3.57 -42.66
CA LEU A 352 -5.58 -4.65 -42.26
C LEU A 352 -5.43 -5.71 -43.35
N LEU A 353 -6.54 -6.09 -44.01
CA LEU A 353 -6.51 -7.05 -45.13
C LEU A 353 -5.74 -6.47 -46.33
N CYS A 354 -6.00 -5.21 -46.70
CA CYS A 354 -5.28 -4.53 -47.78
C CYS A 354 -3.77 -4.43 -47.55
N SER A 355 -3.34 -4.21 -46.30
CA SER A 355 -1.91 -4.10 -45.97
C SER A 355 -1.16 -5.44 -45.97
N ASN A 356 -1.85 -6.57 -45.79
CA ASN A 356 -1.21 -7.85 -45.46
C ASN A 356 -1.56 -9.03 -46.37
N VAL A 357 -2.57 -8.89 -47.24
CA VAL A 357 -2.99 -9.94 -48.18
C VAL A 357 -2.42 -9.65 -49.58
N PRO A 358 -1.44 -10.43 -50.06
CA PRO A 358 -0.84 -10.20 -51.37
C PRO A 358 -1.87 -10.37 -52.49
N GLY A 359 -1.94 -9.39 -53.40
CA GLY A 359 -2.80 -9.45 -54.59
C GLY A 359 -4.26 -9.02 -54.38
N LEU A 360 -4.64 -8.55 -53.19
CA LEU A 360 -5.96 -7.95 -52.94
C LEU A 360 -5.96 -6.49 -53.43
N ALA A 361 -6.70 -6.21 -54.52
CA ALA A 361 -6.76 -4.87 -55.12
C ALA A 361 -7.88 -4.00 -54.55
N GLU A 362 -9.03 -4.61 -54.26
CA GLU A 362 -10.24 -3.92 -53.78
C GLU A 362 -10.90 -4.74 -52.67
N VAL A 363 -11.46 -4.05 -51.67
CA VAL A 363 -12.22 -4.64 -50.57
C VAL A 363 -13.26 -3.66 -50.06
N GLN A 364 -14.39 -4.16 -49.58
CA GLN A 364 -15.42 -3.35 -48.94
C GLN A 364 -14.95 -2.82 -47.57
N SER A 365 -15.31 -1.59 -47.21
CA SER A 365 -14.84 -0.96 -45.98
C SER A 365 -15.33 -1.62 -44.69
N ARG A 366 -16.51 -2.27 -44.71
CA ARG A 366 -17.05 -3.06 -43.58
C ARG A 366 -16.94 -4.55 -43.90
N ALA A 367 -15.80 -5.16 -43.54
CA ALA A 367 -15.50 -6.56 -43.85
C ALA A 367 -16.49 -7.59 -43.28
N PHE A 368 -17.20 -7.27 -42.19
CA PHE A 368 -18.23 -8.14 -41.59
C PHE A 368 -19.59 -8.07 -42.30
N VAL A 369 -19.83 -7.04 -43.12
CA VAL A 369 -21.11 -6.80 -43.78
C VAL A 369 -20.98 -7.23 -45.24
N GLN A 370 -22.03 -7.84 -45.80
CA GLN A 370 -22.07 -8.18 -47.21
C GLN A 370 -21.86 -6.94 -48.08
N GLU A 371 -21.33 -7.14 -49.28
CA GLU A 371 -21.21 -6.05 -50.24
C GLU A 371 -22.58 -5.53 -50.64
N ASP A 372 -22.69 -4.21 -50.75
CA ASP A 372 -23.90 -3.57 -51.28
C ASP A 372 -23.49 -2.37 -52.14
N PRO A 373 -24.25 -2.06 -53.21
CA PRO A 373 -23.87 -1.04 -54.19
C PRO A 373 -23.94 0.40 -53.67
N TYR A 374 -24.36 0.63 -52.41
CA TYR A 374 -24.57 1.97 -51.86
C TYR A 374 -23.65 2.28 -50.67
N LEU A 375 -23.64 1.45 -49.63
CA LEU A 375 -23.03 1.74 -48.33
C LEU A 375 -21.76 0.92 -48.04
N ASN A 376 -21.54 -0.20 -48.74
CA ASN A 376 -20.41 -1.10 -48.52
C ASN A 376 -19.87 -1.70 -49.82
N VAL A 377 -19.74 -0.87 -50.86
CA VAL A 377 -19.15 -1.27 -52.14
C VAL A 377 -17.64 -1.53 -51.98
N PRO A 378 -17.06 -2.50 -52.70
CA PRO A 378 -15.61 -2.65 -52.77
C PRO A 378 -14.95 -1.37 -53.28
N ILE A 379 -13.94 -0.90 -52.56
CA ILE A 379 -13.12 0.25 -52.97
C ILE A 379 -11.67 -0.20 -53.09
N ALA A 380 -10.88 0.52 -53.90
CA ALA A 380 -9.45 0.30 -54.03
C ALA A 380 -8.76 0.34 -52.65
N CYS A 381 -7.83 -0.58 -52.43
CA CYS A 381 -7.08 -0.65 -51.18
C CYS A 381 -6.33 0.64 -50.84
N SER A 382 -5.97 1.46 -51.83
CA SER A 382 -5.37 2.79 -51.64
C SER A 382 -6.30 3.82 -50.97
N LEU A 383 -7.61 3.58 -50.99
CA LEU A 383 -8.63 4.44 -50.38
C LEU A 383 -9.02 3.98 -48.97
N GLN A 384 -8.54 2.81 -48.53
CA GLN A 384 -8.77 2.34 -47.15
C GLN A 384 -7.84 3.08 -46.18
N PRO A 385 -8.32 3.43 -44.96
CA PRO A 385 -7.50 4.10 -43.96
C PRO A 385 -6.41 3.15 -43.45
N THR A 386 -5.15 3.62 -43.48
CA THR A 386 -3.99 2.92 -42.94
C THR A 386 -3.56 3.51 -41.61
N LEU A 387 -3.01 2.68 -40.72
CA LEU A 387 -2.40 3.15 -39.47
C LEU A 387 -1.14 3.97 -39.76
N GLY A 388 -1.10 5.22 -39.31
CA GLY A 388 0.10 6.04 -39.33
C GLY A 388 0.85 5.95 -38.01
N LEU A 389 2.13 5.53 -38.03
CA LEU A 389 2.93 5.35 -36.82
C LEU A 389 3.72 6.59 -36.39
N SER A 390 3.57 7.73 -37.07
CA SER A 390 4.28 8.97 -36.70
C SER A 390 3.97 9.47 -35.28
N ALA A 391 2.82 9.11 -34.71
CA ALA A 391 2.47 9.44 -33.32
C ALA A 391 3.24 8.61 -32.27
N TRP A 392 3.91 7.53 -32.69
CA TRP A 392 4.83 6.71 -31.88
C TRP A 392 6.28 7.14 -32.03
N LEU A 393 6.56 8.22 -32.78
CA LEU A 393 7.88 8.83 -32.81
C LEU A 393 8.17 9.42 -31.43
N GLU A 394 9.07 8.78 -30.68
CA GLU A 394 9.58 9.38 -29.46
C GLU A 394 10.47 10.56 -29.83
N LYS A 395 10.10 11.76 -29.35
CA LYS A 395 11.03 12.88 -29.34
C LYS A 395 12.11 12.53 -28.33
N ASP A 396 13.26 12.14 -28.86
CA ASP A 396 14.40 11.65 -28.09
C ASP A 396 14.77 12.48 -26.87
N VAL A 397 14.26 12.01 -25.74
CA VAL A 397 14.88 12.16 -24.44
C VAL A 397 15.74 10.90 -24.17
N THR A 398 15.38 9.75 -24.76
CA THR A 398 15.98 8.42 -24.55
C THR A 398 17.14 8.02 -25.50
N MET A 399 17.25 8.47 -26.77
CA MET A 399 18.48 8.24 -27.61
C MET A 399 19.76 8.88 -27.08
N LYS A 400 19.71 9.52 -25.93
CA LYS A 400 20.87 10.16 -25.33
C LYS A 400 21.68 9.20 -24.46
N ILE A 401 21.09 8.11 -23.98
CA ILE A 401 21.75 7.17 -23.08
C ILE A 401 21.82 5.79 -23.73
N SER A 402 22.97 5.44 -24.31
CA SER A 402 23.24 4.07 -24.77
C SER A 402 23.53 3.14 -23.58
N ASN A 403 23.35 1.82 -23.75
CA ASN A 403 23.78 0.84 -22.76
C ASN A 403 25.27 1.00 -22.41
N ASP A 404 26.12 1.31 -23.40
CA ASP A 404 27.54 1.61 -23.16
C ASP A 404 27.73 2.84 -22.28
N MET A 405 26.93 3.90 -22.47
CA MET A 405 26.95 5.08 -21.60
C MET A 405 26.46 4.78 -20.18
N LEU A 406 25.47 3.89 -20.01
CA LEU A 406 25.03 3.44 -18.69
C LEU A 406 26.12 2.65 -17.97
N VAL A 407 26.72 1.67 -18.64
CA VAL A 407 27.81 0.87 -18.08
C VAL A 407 28.98 1.78 -17.69
N GLN A 408 29.40 2.67 -18.59
CA GLN A 408 30.46 3.64 -18.30
C GLN A 408 30.10 4.60 -17.15
N ALA A 409 28.85 5.06 -17.07
CA ALA A 409 28.40 5.93 -16.00
C ALA A 409 28.40 5.21 -14.64
N VAL A 410 27.95 3.96 -14.59
CA VAL A 410 27.97 3.13 -13.38
C VAL A 410 29.40 2.82 -12.94
N GLU A 411 30.27 2.34 -13.84
CA GLU A 411 31.67 2.03 -13.52
C GLU A 411 32.41 3.27 -12.99
N LYS A 412 32.17 4.42 -13.62
CA LYS A 412 32.75 5.68 -13.15
C LYS A 412 32.16 6.11 -11.81
N ALA A 413 30.85 5.97 -11.61
CA ALA A 413 30.21 6.27 -10.34
C ALA A 413 30.76 5.38 -9.21
N GLU A 414 30.96 4.08 -9.43
CA GLU A 414 31.60 3.19 -8.45
C GLU A 414 33.02 3.65 -8.09
N ALA A 415 33.81 4.02 -9.10
CA ALA A 415 35.15 4.55 -8.89
C ALA A 415 35.13 5.86 -8.09
N ASP A 416 34.22 6.78 -8.42
CA ASP A 416 34.08 8.08 -7.75
C ASP A 416 33.57 7.93 -6.31
N VAL A 417 32.62 7.02 -6.06
CA VAL A 417 32.13 6.70 -4.70
C VAL A 417 33.24 6.06 -3.86
N LYS A 418 34.03 5.16 -4.45
CA LYS A 418 35.20 4.57 -3.77
C LYS A 418 36.24 5.63 -3.43
N LEU A 419 36.53 6.55 -4.36
CA LEU A 419 37.45 7.66 -4.13
C LEU A 419 36.93 8.64 -3.05
N ARG A 420 35.63 8.95 -3.07
CA ARG A 420 34.95 9.75 -2.04
C ARG A 420 35.13 9.10 -0.67
N ARG A 421 34.81 7.81 -0.52
CA ARG A 421 34.96 7.07 0.74
C ARG A 421 36.41 7.08 1.25
N GLN A 422 37.39 6.90 0.36
CA GLN A 422 38.81 7.00 0.73
C GLN A 422 39.17 8.40 1.25
N ARG A 423 38.70 9.44 0.57
CA ARG A 423 38.92 10.84 0.99
C ARG A 423 38.25 11.13 2.31
N GLU A 424 36.99 10.74 2.49
CA GLU A 424 36.26 10.87 3.74
C GLU A 424 36.99 10.19 4.89
N TYR A 425 37.53 8.98 4.66
CA TYR A 425 38.30 8.27 5.69
C TYR A 425 39.60 8.99 6.04
N GLN A 426 40.32 9.54 5.05
CA GLN A 426 41.54 10.31 5.30
C GLN A 426 41.27 11.60 6.07
N LEU A 427 40.20 12.33 5.70
CA LEU A 427 39.78 13.54 6.41
C LEU A 427 39.33 13.22 7.84
N TRP A 428 38.55 12.16 8.01
CA TRP A 428 38.15 11.65 9.32
C TRP A 428 39.36 11.24 10.18
N ALA A 429 40.30 10.48 9.62
CA ALA A 429 41.50 10.05 10.35
C ALA A 429 42.38 11.22 10.79
N LYS A 430 42.35 12.34 10.06
CA LYS A 430 43.07 13.57 10.38
C LYS A 430 42.34 14.43 11.42
N ASN A 431 41.03 14.63 11.26
CA ASN A 431 40.26 15.62 12.02
C ASN A 431 39.48 15.03 13.19
N GLY A 432 39.18 13.72 13.17
CA GLY A 432 38.33 13.06 14.15
C GLY A 432 36.85 13.46 14.04
N GLY A 433 36.10 13.25 15.13
CA GLY A 433 34.73 13.72 15.29
C GLY A 433 34.60 14.68 16.47
N VAL A 434 33.53 15.47 16.49
CA VAL A 434 33.23 16.39 17.60
C VAL A 434 32.66 15.64 18.80
N ASP A 435 32.78 16.26 19.98
CA ASP A 435 32.09 15.81 21.18
C ASP A 435 30.56 15.81 20.94
N PRO A 436 29.86 14.67 21.10
CA PRO A 436 28.41 14.59 20.99
C PRO A 436 27.64 15.56 21.91
N LYS A 437 28.24 16.02 23.02
CA LYS A 437 27.63 16.99 23.95
C LYS A 437 27.80 18.46 23.52
N SER A 438 28.66 18.73 22.54
CA SER A 438 28.80 20.08 21.95
C SER A 438 27.52 20.49 21.20
N PRO A 439 27.29 21.79 20.88
CA PRO A 439 26.14 22.24 20.11
C PRO A 439 26.03 21.54 18.76
N ILE A 440 27.18 21.28 18.12
CA ILE A 440 27.26 20.56 16.85
C ILE A 440 26.89 19.09 17.05
N GLY A 441 27.45 18.47 18.09
CA GLY A 441 27.15 17.08 18.45
C GLY A 441 25.68 16.86 18.77
N THR A 442 25.09 17.77 19.54
CA THR A 442 23.68 17.76 19.93
C THR A 442 22.77 17.94 18.70
N ALA A 443 23.12 18.87 17.81
CA ALA A 443 22.39 19.08 16.56
C ALA A 443 22.44 17.86 15.63
N ALA A 444 23.58 17.16 15.56
CA ALA A 444 23.69 15.93 14.78
C ALA A 444 22.93 14.76 15.43
N ALA A 445 22.94 14.67 16.76
CA ALA A 445 22.20 13.65 17.49
C ALA A 445 20.68 13.81 17.34
N PHE A 446 20.19 15.05 17.22
CA PHE A 446 18.79 15.34 16.91
C PHE A 446 18.31 14.72 15.57
N SER A 447 19.23 14.47 14.64
CA SER A 447 18.96 13.84 13.34
C SER A 447 19.79 12.56 13.14
N LYS A 448 20.01 11.82 14.22
CA LYS A 448 20.85 10.61 14.21
C LYS A 448 20.27 9.53 13.29
N ALA A 449 21.09 9.10 12.34
CA ALA A 449 20.76 8.00 11.44
C ALA A 449 20.77 6.65 12.17
N ASN A 450 19.75 5.82 11.93
CA ASN A 450 19.78 4.41 12.31
C ASN A 450 20.56 3.57 11.27
N LYS A 451 20.91 2.32 11.63
CA LYS A 451 21.75 1.44 10.80
C LYS A 451 21.13 1.21 9.42
N GLU A 452 19.82 0.99 9.37
CA GLU A 452 19.08 0.71 8.14
C GLU A 452 19.03 1.92 7.20
N SER A 453 18.87 3.13 7.74
CA SER A 453 18.91 4.36 6.94
C SER A 453 20.29 4.60 6.33
N LEU A 454 21.37 4.27 7.04
CA LEU A 454 22.73 4.32 6.49
C LEU A 454 22.94 3.30 5.37
N MET A 455 22.31 2.13 5.47
CA MET A 455 22.38 1.10 4.43
C MET A 455 21.65 1.54 3.16
N LEU A 456 20.44 2.11 3.29
CA LEU A 456 19.70 2.70 2.17
C LEU A 456 20.48 3.88 1.55
N ALA A 457 21.12 4.71 2.37
CA ALA A 457 21.92 5.81 1.87
C ALA A 457 23.15 5.35 1.09
N ASN A 458 23.79 4.25 1.48
CA ASN A 458 24.94 3.70 0.75
C ASN A 458 24.59 3.29 -0.68
N THR A 459 23.42 2.68 -0.90
CA THR A 459 22.93 2.36 -2.25
C THR A 459 22.48 3.62 -2.99
N SER A 460 21.81 4.55 -2.29
CA SER A 460 21.35 5.81 -2.86
C SER A 460 22.48 6.71 -3.37
N ILE A 461 23.64 6.72 -2.72
CA ILE A 461 24.80 7.51 -3.15
C ILE A 461 25.30 7.05 -4.53
N LEU A 462 25.30 5.73 -4.80
CA LEU A 462 25.71 5.23 -6.11
C LEU A 462 24.75 5.70 -7.21
N LEU A 463 23.44 5.68 -6.92
CA LEU A 463 22.41 6.20 -7.82
C LEU A 463 22.57 7.70 -8.10
N GLU A 464 22.90 8.48 -7.07
CA GLU A 464 23.15 9.93 -7.19
C GLU A 464 24.32 10.20 -8.15
N TYR A 465 25.46 9.53 -7.93
CA TYR A 465 26.66 9.70 -8.76
C TYR A 465 26.45 9.22 -10.20
N THR A 466 25.74 8.11 -10.38
CA THR A 466 25.40 7.59 -11.71
C THR A 466 24.53 8.59 -12.47
N SER A 467 23.51 9.14 -11.82
CA SER A 467 22.63 10.16 -12.40
C SER A 467 23.40 11.43 -12.80
N GLN A 468 24.34 11.85 -11.95
CA GLN A 468 25.19 13.00 -12.23
C GLN A 468 26.12 12.77 -13.44
N GLU A 469 26.72 11.58 -13.57
CA GLU A 469 27.58 11.28 -14.71
C GLU A 469 26.80 11.19 -16.03
N LEU A 470 25.59 10.63 -15.99
CA LEU A 470 24.69 10.64 -17.13
C LEU A 470 24.40 12.08 -17.56
N MET A 471 23.94 12.94 -16.64
CA MET A 471 23.68 14.36 -16.93
C MET A 471 24.90 15.09 -17.50
N ASN A 472 26.09 14.84 -16.95
CA ASN A 472 27.33 15.43 -17.44
C ASN A 472 27.70 14.96 -18.85
N SER A 473 27.52 13.68 -19.15
CA SER A 473 27.80 13.09 -20.46
C SER A 473 26.88 13.66 -21.53
N LEU A 474 25.61 13.86 -21.20
CA LEU A 474 24.62 14.45 -22.09
C LEU A 474 24.90 15.92 -22.40
N ASN A 475 25.20 16.70 -21.36
CA ASN A 475 25.57 18.11 -21.53
C ASN A 475 26.83 18.29 -22.40
N LYS A 476 27.79 17.34 -22.33
CA LYS A 476 28.98 17.34 -23.21
C LYS A 476 28.62 17.02 -24.66
N LEU A 477 27.71 16.08 -24.91
CA LEU A 477 27.24 15.74 -26.25
C LEU A 477 26.51 16.93 -26.90
N GLU A 478 25.69 17.65 -26.15
CA GLU A 478 25.03 18.87 -26.65
C GLU A 478 26.01 20.00 -26.96
N ARG A 479 27.02 20.22 -26.10
CA ARG A 479 28.06 21.24 -26.35
C ARG A 479 28.90 20.90 -27.59
N ARG A 480 29.22 19.63 -27.81
CA ARG A 480 29.92 19.17 -29.04
C ARG A 480 29.06 19.37 -30.29
N LYS A 481 27.75 19.12 -30.24
CA LYS A 481 26.82 19.42 -31.35
C LYS A 481 26.70 20.92 -31.63
N ARG A 482 26.67 21.77 -30.60
CA ARG A 482 26.67 23.24 -30.76
C ARG A 482 27.96 23.82 -31.34
N GLN A 483 29.12 23.17 -31.11
CA GLN A 483 30.39 23.60 -31.70
C GLN A 483 30.62 23.12 -33.14
N THR A 484 29.85 22.13 -33.62
CA THR A 484 30.00 21.57 -34.97
C THR A 484 29.02 22.14 -36.00
N PHE A 485 27.98 22.85 -35.55
CA PHE A 485 27.04 23.57 -36.42
C PHE A 485 27.09 25.07 -36.14
N ASP A 486 28.12 25.74 -36.67
CA ASP A 486 28.16 27.20 -36.84
C ASP A 486 28.25 27.54 -38.33
N SER A 487 27.27 27.06 -39.10
CA SER A 487 27.08 27.39 -40.51
C SER A 487 25.61 27.18 -40.88
N GLY A 488 24.85 28.27 -40.92
CA GLY A 488 23.56 28.29 -41.60
C GLY A 488 22.34 28.34 -40.70
N ARG A 489 21.66 29.48 -40.79
CA ARG A 489 20.27 29.76 -40.42
C ARG A 489 19.37 28.52 -40.44
N ASP A 490 18.87 28.15 -39.27
CA ASP A 490 17.45 27.81 -39.05
C ASP A 490 17.16 27.92 -37.55
N ASN A 491 16.63 29.07 -37.16
CA ASN A 491 16.00 29.29 -35.86
C ASN A 491 14.63 28.59 -35.85
N ILE A 492 14.63 27.28 -35.75
CA ILE A 492 13.47 26.50 -35.31
C ILE A 492 13.90 25.90 -33.99
N LEU A 493 13.50 26.51 -32.87
CA LEU A 493 13.39 25.96 -31.50
C LEU A 493 13.34 27.14 -30.51
N ASN A 494 12.17 27.76 -30.39
CA ASN A 494 11.82 28.53 -29.20
C ASN A 494 11.32 27.53 -28.14
N PHE A 495 12.24 26.96 -27.36
CA PHE A 495 11.91 26.29 -26.10
C PHE A 495 12.75 26.92 -24.97
N PRO A 496 12.15 27.28 -23.82
CA PRO A 496 12.91 27.75 -22.67
C PRO A 496 13.83 26.64 -22.18
N ALA A 497 15.09 26.98 -21.88
CA ALA A 497 16.09 26.04 -21.36
C ALA A 497 15.69 25.38 -20.02
N ASP A 498 14.67 25.91 -19.34
CA ASP A 498 14.23 25.47 -18.01
C ASP A 498 13.34 24.23 -18.02
N SER A 499 12.76 23.81 -19.18
CA SER A 499 11.84 22.65 -19.22
C SER A 499 12.49 21.33 -19.64
N LEU A 500 13.75 21.33 -20.09
CA LEU A 500 14.48 20.11 -20.48
C LEU A 500 15.12 19.40 -19.28
N GLY A 501 15.29 20.10 -18.15
CA GLY A 501 15.95 19.58 -16.96
C GLY A 501 15.07 18.69 -16.08
N ASP A 502 13.84 19.16 -15.79
CA ASP A 502 12.89 18.46 -14.93
C ASP A 502 12.35 17.19 -15.60
N ASP A 503 11.86 17.30 -16.84
CA ASP A 503 11.31 16.17 -17.60
C ASP A 503 12.35 15.06 -17.86
N PHE A 504 13.64 15.43 -17.97
CA PHE A 504 14.73 14.47 -18.16
C PHE A 504 15.10 13.73 -16.86
N SER A 505 15.19 14.45 -15.75
CA SER A 505 15.49 13.86 -14.43
C SER A 505 14.38 12.89 -13.99
N ASP A 506 13.13 13.23 -14.29
CA ASP A 506 11.99 12.34 -14.06
C ASP A 506 12.01 11.13 -15.02
N GLY A 507 12.45 11.33 -16.28
CA GLY A 507 12.65 10.25 -17.24
C GLY A 507 13.71 9.22 -16.83
N LEU A 508 14.75 9.63 -16.09
CA LEU A 508 15.79 8.72 -15.57
C LEU A 508 15.25 7.69 -14.58
N GLN A 509 14.15 7.96 -13.88
CA GLN A 509 13.57 7.03 -12.90
C GLN A 509 13.08 5.73 -13.56
N ASN A 510 12.78 5.76 -14.86
CA ASN A 510 12.32 4.60 -15.62
C ASN A 510 13.49 3.75 -16.17
N VAL A 511 14.73 4.19 -16.01
CA VAL A 511 15.92 3.46 -16.47
C VAL A 511 16.29 2.39 -15.44
N ASP A 512 16.11 1.12 -15.81
CA ASP A 512 16.44 0.00 -14.94
C ASP A 512 17.95 -0.26 -14.93
N ILE A 513 18.55 -0.14 -13.74
CA ILE A 513 19.96 -0.49 -13.48
C ILE A 513 20.10 -1.54 -12.37
N THR A 514 19.00 -2.23 -12.02
CA THR A 514 19.00 -3.25 -10.97
C THR A 514 19.97 -4.39 -11.25
N SER A 515 20.27 -4.68 -12.52
CA SER A 515 21.30 -5.65 -12.92
C SER A 515 22.73 -5.25 -12.53
N PHE A 516 22.99 -3.96 -12.30
CA PHE A 516 24.31 -3.43 -11.95
C PHE A 516 24.48 -3.15 -10.46
N ILE A 517 23.38 -3.02 -9.71
CA ILE A 517 23.42 -2.76 -8.28
C ILE A 517 23.37 -4.09 -7.54
N SER A 518 24.44 -4.42 -6.82
CA SER A 518 24.42 -5.54 -5.88
C SER A 518 23.30 -5.31 -4.87
N ALA A 519 22.36 -6.25 -4.76
CA ALA A 519 21.22 -6.15 -3.84
C ALA A 519 21.70 -5.73 -2.44
N PRO A 520 21.02 -4.79 -1.75
CA PRO A 520 21.42 -4.38 -0.42
C PRO A 520 21.47 -5.61 0.48
N LEU A 521 22.66 -5.88 1.03
CA LEU A 521 22.88 -6.91 2.04
C LEU A 521 21.92 -6.62 3.19
N THR A 522 20.83 -7.38 3.34
CA THR A 522 19.94 -7.20 4.49
C THR A 522 20.71 -7.53 5.77
N SER A 523 20.76 -6.57 6.70
CA SER A 523 21.38 -6.79 8.01
C SER A 523 20.55 -7.81 8.79
N PRO A 524 21.12 -8.93 9.27
CA PRO A 524 20.39 -10.00 9.93
C PRO A 524 19.98 -9.69 11.39
N ASP A 525 20.37 -8.56 11.96
CA ASP A 525 20.28 -8.34 13.43
C ASP A 525 18.87 -8.02 13.97
N CYS A 526 17.93 -7.55 13.14
CA CYS A 526 16.64 -7.03 13.62
C CYS A 526 15.43 -7.41 12.72
N ASP A 527 15.54 -8.46 11.91
CA ASP A 527 14.43 -8.87 11.05
C ASP A 527 13.30 -9.51 11.87
N SER A 528 12.15 -8.84 11.94
CA SER A 528 10.90 -9.55 12.23
C SER A 528 10.53 -10.41 11.01
N PRO A 529 10.01 -11.63 11.17
CA PRO A 529 9.39 -12.39 10.08
C PRO A 529 8.36 -11.55 9.28
N ASP A 530 7.69 -10.60 9.96
CA ASP A 530 6.69 -9.69 9.41
C ASP A 530 7.25 -8.68 8.39
N ASP A 531 8.56 -8.44 8.36
CA ASP A 531 9.18 -7.47 7.44
C ASP A 531 9.63 -8.09 6.11
N LYS A 532 9.70 -9.44 6.03
CA LYS A 532 10.16 -10.18 4.84
C LYS A 532 9.13 -11.14 4.24
N GLY A 533 8.05 -11.46 4.97
CA GLY A 533 6.99 -12.37 4.52
C GLY A 533 5.84 -11.71 3.75
N ALA A 534 4.91 -12.54 3.25
CA ALA A 534 3.62 -12.08 2.74
C ALA A 534 2.81 -11.42 3.87
N CYS A 535 2.00 -10.41 3.55
CA CYS A 535 1.19 -9.72 4.55
C CYS A 535 0.07 -10.63 5.07
N ASP A 536 -0.06 -10.73 6.40
CA ASP A 536 -1.23 -11.36 7.01
C ASP A 536 -2.44 -10.43 6.89
N VAL A 537 -3.34 -10.77 5.97
CA VAL A 537 -4.57 -10.02 5.72
C VAL A 537 -5.55 -10.09 6.88
N ARG A 538 -5.44 -11.10 7.76
CA ARG A 538 -6.33 -11.32 8.91
C ARG A 538 -5.85 -10.62 10.18
N SER A 539 -4.62 -10.11 10.19
CA SER A 539 -4.08 -9.39 11.35
C SER A 539 -4.87 -8.11 11.64
N GLN A 540 -5.29 -7.98 12.90
CA GLN A 540 -6.02 -6.81 13.40
C GLN A 540 -5.10 -5.66 13.84
N PHE A 541 -3.78 -5.90 13.85
CA PHE A 541 -2.80 -5.00 14.43
C PHE A 541 -1.83 -4.47 13.38
N ARG A 542 -1.38 -3.24 13.59
CA ARG A 542 -0.34 -2.62 12.77
C ARG A 542 1.00 -3.30 13.06
N THR A 543 1.79 -3.53 12.02
CA THR A 543 3.23 -3.79 12.19
C THR A 543 3.90 -2.57 12.85
N ILE A 544 5.09 -2.76 13.43
CA ILE A 544 5.85 -1.64 14.00
C ILE A 544 6.41 -0.74 12.90
N THR A 545 6.83 -1.33 11.78
CA THR A 545 7.42 -0.61 10.64
C THR A 545 6.39 0.11 9.77
N GLY A 546 5.08 -0.09 10.00
CA GLY A 546 4.01 0.40 9.13
C GLY A 546 3.84 -0.40 7.83
N ARG A 547 4.69 -1.40 7.57
CA ARG A 547 4.56 -2.34 6.44
C ARG A 547 3.22 -3.09 6.51
N CYS A 548 2.67 -3.49 5.36
CA CYS A 548 1.41 -4.25 5.28
C CYS A 548 0.15 -3.50 5.75
N ASN A 549 0.25 -2.19 5.98
CA ASN A 549 -0.94 -1.35 6.08
C ASN A 549 -1.70 -1.35 4.74
N ASN A 550 -1.00 -1.04 3.65
CA ASN A 550 -1.51 -1.23 2.30
C ASN A 550 -1.23 -2.66 1.81
N LEU A 551 -2.27 -3.48 1.66
CA LEU A 551 -2.13 -4.89 1.26
C LEU A 551 -1.73 -5.07 -0.21
N ARG A 552 -2.00 -4.09 -1.08
CA ARG A 552 -1.61 -4.12 -2.51
C ARG A 552 -0.16 -3.75 -2.70
N ASN A 553 0.30 -2.75 -1.95
CA ASN A 553 1.67 -2.25 -1.97
C ASN A 553 2.21 -2.19 -0.53
N PRO A 554 2.72 -3.32 0.01
CA PRO A 554 3.11 -3.44 1.42
C PRO A 554 4.11 -2.41 1.94
N ASN A 555 4.91 -1.80 1.05
CA ASN A 555 5.93 -0.82 1.38
C ASN A 555 5.41 0.63 1.46
N LEU A 556 4.16 0.92 1.08
CA LEU A 556 3.64 2.29 1.16
C LEU A 556 3.51 2.75 2.61
N GLY A 557 4.11 3.90 2.92
CA GLY A 557 4.09 4.49 4.26
C GLY A 557 4.92 3.77 5.33
N LYS A 558 5.76 2.79 4.95
CA LYS A 558 6.65 2.13 5.91
C LYS A 558 7.78 3.06 6.38
N SER A 559 8.32 2.78 7.56
CA SER A 559 9.54 3.40 8.07
C SER A 559 10.75 3.15 7.14
N ILE A 560 11.71 4.08 7.18
CA ILE A 560 12.93 4.04 6.35
C ILE A 560 12.57 3.95 4.86
N SER A 561 11.86 4.98 4.40
CA SER A 561 11.46 5.17 3.02
C SER A 561 11.70 6.62 2.60
N THR A 562 11.54 6.95 1.32
CA THR A 562 11.67 8.33 0.85
C THR A 562 10.40 9.13 1.13
N PHE A 563 10.55 10.45 1.33
CA PHE A 563 9.39 11.34 1.28
C PHE A 563 8.73 11.32 -0.11
N ALA A 564 7.43 11.58 -0.14
CA ALA A 564 6.73 11.92 -1.37
C ALA A 564 6.97 13.40 -1.70
N ARG A 565 6.55 13.86 -2.88
CA ARG A 565 6.62 15.28 -3.26
C ARG A 565 5.31 15.78 -3.82
N LEU A 566 4.99 17.05 -3.53
CA LEU A 566 3.89 17.76 -4.17
C LEU A 566 4.30 18.34 -5.52
N LEU A 567 5.57 18.76 -5.65
CA LEU A 567 6.18 19.24 -6.88
C LEU A 567 7.55 18.58 -7.10
N SER A 568 8.00 18.47 -8.34
CA SER A 568 9.34 17.95 -8.65
C SER A 568 10.45 18.75 -7.95
N PRO A 569 11.53 18.10 -7.51
CA PRO A 569 12.62 18.77 -6.80
C PRO A 569 13.34 19.78 -7.70
N SER A 570 13.76 20.91 -7.14
CA SER A 570 14.52 21.95 -7.85
C SER A 570 15.98 22.03 -7.37
N TYR A 571 16.81 21.08 -7.81
CA TYR A 571 18.28 21.15 -7.64
C TYR A 571 18.92 22.00 -8.74
N GLU A 572 20.03 22.68 -8.43
CA GLU A 572 20.73 23.55 -9.39
C GLU A 572 21.39 22.78 -10.53
N ASP A 573 21.73 21.50 -10.31
CA ASP A 573 22.23 20.58 -11.33
C ASP A 573 21.19 19.51 -11.73
N ASN A 574 19.93 19.69 -11.32
CA ASN A 574 18.80 18.75 -11.48
C ASN A 574 19.00 17.36 -10.84
N VAL A 575 20.10 17.15 -10.09
CA VAL A 575 20.42 15.88 -9.44
C VAL A 575 20.50 16.04 -7.94
N SER A 576 21.49 16.79 -7.43
CA SER A 576 21.70 16.85 -5.97
C SER A 576 22.28 18.15 -5.44
N ARG A 577 22.75 19.07 -6.29
CA ARG A 577 23.34 20.34 -5.84
C ARG A 577 22.25 21.31 -5.39
N PRO A 578 22.18 21.70 -4.11
CA PRO A 578 21.16 22.62 -3.60
C PRO A 578 21.13 23.94 -4.37
N ARG A 579 19.96 24.59 -4.42
CA ARG A 579 19.80 25.90 -5.04
C ARG A 579 20.56 26.97 -4.24
N LEU A 580 21.57 27.58 -4.87
CA LEU A 580 22.39 28.65 -4.26
C LEU A 580 22.25 30.00 -4.97
N ASN A 581 21.77 30.01 -6.21
CA ASN A 581 21.61 31.21 -7.03
C ASN A 581 20.11 31.53 -7.24
N SER A 582 19.84 32.83 -7.33
CA SER A 582 18.55 33.40 -7.73
C SER A 582 18.29 33.13 -9.20
N VAL A 583 17.00 33.13 -9.58
CA VAL A 583 16.59 33.14 -10.99
C VAL A 583 17.16 34.34 -11.78
N ALA A 584 17.53 35.42 -11.09
CA ALA A 584 18.19 36.60 -11.67
C ALA A 584 19.73 36.43 -11.82
N GLY A 585 20.30 35.30 -11.39
CA GLY A 585 21.72 34.97 -11.50
C GLY A 585 22.61 35.43 -10.32
N SER A 586 22.08 36.22 -9.39
CA SER A 586 22.80 36.60 -8.16
C SER A 586 22.71 35.51 -7.07
N PRO A 587 23.64 35.42 -6.11
CA PRO A 587 23.50 34.48 -4.99
C PRO A 587 22.21 34.72 -4.18
N LEU A 588 21.59 33.64 -3.69
CA LEU A 588 20.48 33.73 -2.75
C LEU A 588 20.93 34.33 -1.41
N PRO A 589 20.04 35.00 -0.68
CA PRO A 589 20.38 35.52 0.65
C PRO A 589 20.79 34.38 1.58
N SER A 590 21.79 34.66 2.43
CA SER A 590 22.19 33.72 3.50
C SER A 590 20.95 33.37 4.36
N PRO A 591 20.72 32.08 4.70
CA PRO A 591 19.64 31.68 5.59
C PRO A 591 19.59 32.48 6.90
N ARG A 592 20.75 32.82 7.46
CA ARG A 592 20.85 33.66 8.68
C ARG A 592 20.43 35.11 8.43
N LEU A 593 20.70 35.65 7.24
CA LEU A 593 20.21 36.98 6.86
C LEU A 593 18.69 36.99 6.75
N VAL A 594 18.10 35.94 6.18
CA VAL A 594 16.63 35.78 6.11
C VAL A 594 16.04 35.66 7.50
N SER A 595 16.62 34.80 8.36
CA SER A 595 16.23 34.63 9.77
C SER A 595 16.18 35.97 10.51
N THR A 596 17.30 36.70 10.54
CA THR A 596 17.39 37.98 11.28
C THR A 596 16.54 39.11 10.71
N THR A 597 16.25 39.10 9.40
CA THR A 597 15.47 40.16 8.74
C THR A 597 13.96 39.91 8.83
N ILE A 598 13.52 38.68 8.59
CA ILE A 598 12.10 38.30 8.54
C ILE A 598 11.61 37.87 9.92
N HIS A 599 12.39 37.04 10.61
CA HIS A 599 12.02 36.35 11.84
C HIS A 599 12.66 36.97 13.08
N ALA A 600 12.28 38.21 13.39
CA ALA A 600 12.75 38.90 14.58
C ALA A 600 12.23 38.26 15.88
N ASP A 601 13.03 38.37 16.95
CA ASP A 601 12.65 37.97 18.31
C ASP A 601 11.71 39.00 18.94
N ILE A 602 10.43 38.90 18.60
CA ILE A 602 9.36 39.75 19.12
C ILE A 602 8.29 38.84 19.70
N SER A 603 8.06 38.94 21.01
CA SER A 603 6.98 38.19 21.67
C SER A 603 5.64 38.80 21.33
N ASN A 604 4.72 37.95 20.89
CA ASN A 604 3.34 38.26 20.55
C ASN A 604 2.48 37.08 20.98
N LEU A 605 1.96 37.13 22.21
CA LEU A 605 1.25 36.00 22.80
C LEU A 605 -0.11 35.77 22.15
N HIS A 606 -0.42 34.51 21.82
CA HIS A 606 -1.71 34.14 21.28
C HIS A 606 -2.79 34.24 22.37
N ASN A 607 -3.91 34.89 22.06
CA ASN A 607 -4.98 35.16 23.03
C ASN A 607 -5.87 33.95 23.38
N ARG A 608 -6.02 33.00 22.45
CA ARG A 608 -6.96 31.87 22.56
C ARG A 608 -6.33 30.52 22.88
N TYR A 609 -5.15 30.20 22.38
CA TYR A 609 -4.59 28.84 22.46
C TYR A 609 -3.47 28.75 23.49
N SER A 610 -3.31 27.56 24.05
CA SER A 610 -2.30 27.25 25.06
C SER A 610 -0.99 26.78 24.47
N LEU A 611 0.07 26.85 25.28
CA LEU A 611 1.37 26.30 24.93
C LEU A 611 1.34 24.78 24.70
N MET A 612 0.33 24.09 25.22
CA MET A 612 0.06 22.68 24.90
C MET A 612 -0.24 22.45 23.42
N LEU A 613 -0.84 23.41 22.70
CA LEU A 613 -1.04 23.27 21.25
C LEU A 613 0.28 23.15 20.50
N MET A 614 1.26 23.99 20.85
CA MET A 614 2.63 23.88 20.33
C MET A 614 3.26 22.54 20.70
N GLN A 615 3.18 22.15 21.99
CA GLN A 615 3.82 20.93 22.46
C GLN A 615 3.23 19.68 21.81
N PHE A 616 1.91 19.64 21.61
CA PHE A 616 1.23 18.54 20.93
C PHE A 616 1.56 18.52 19.43
N ALA A 617 1.76 19.68 18.78
CA ALA A 617 2.24 19.74 17.40
C ALA A 617 3.61 19.09 17.25
N GLN A 618 4.56 19.40 18.15
CA GLN A 618 5.89 18.77 18.16
C GLN A 618 5.80 17.25 18.41
N PHE A 619 5.00 16.85 19.39
CA PHE A 619 4.80 15.43 19.70
C PHE A 619 4.20 14.66 18.52
N LEU A 620 3.32 15.30 17.74
CA LEU A 620 2.70 14.74 16.53
C LEU A 620 3.66 14.70 15.33
N ASP A 621 4.47 15.73 15.13
CA ASP A 621 5.51 15.77 14.08
C ASP A 621 6.51 14.62 14.24
N HIS A 622 6.88 14.33 15.49
CA HIS A 622 7.79 13.24 15.83
C HIS A 622 7.18 11.85 15.62
N ASP A 623 5.86 11.73 15.43
CA ASP A 623 5.25 10.46 15.01
C ASP A 623 5.58 10.13 13.56
N ILE A 624 5.44 11.13 12.67
CA ILE A 624 5.42 10.89 11.21
C ILE A 624 6.66 11.36 10.46
N THR A 625 7.52 12.17 11.07
CA THR A 625 8.72 12.69 10.40
C THR A 625 9.99 12.56 11.23
N PHE A 626 11.01 11.97 10.59
CA PHE A 626 12.38 11.99 11.07
C PHE A 626 13.32 11.96 9.86
N THR A 627 13.99 13.08 9.59
CA THR A 627 15.02 13.13 8.53
C THR A 627 16.40 12.96 9.13
N PRO A 628 17.11 11.85 8.82
CA PRO A 628 18.46 11.63 9.34
C PRO A 628 19.50 12.40 8.53
N VAL A 629 20.62 12.76 9.17
CA VAL A 629 21.76 13.40 8.51
C VAL A 629 22.92 12.44 8.31
N GLN A 630 23.78 12.76 7.35
CA GLN A 630 25.02 12.01 7.12
C GLN A 630 25.93 12.03 8.36
N ILE A 631 26.53 10.89 8.67
CA ILE A 631 27.53 10.75 9.75
C ILE A 631 28.88 10.31 9.18
N GLY A 632 29.96 10.55 9.93
CA GLY A 632 31.31 10.10 9.59
C GLY A 632 31.56 8.63 9.96
N PHE A 633 32.78 8.17 9.72
CA PHE A 633 33.19 6.80 10.06
C PHE A 633 33.05 6.51 11.57
N PHE A 634 32.73 5.26 11.91
CA PHE A 634 32.53 4.81 13.30
C PHE A 634 31.47 5.62 14.06
N ALA A 635 30.43 6.07 13.37
CA ALA A 635 29.37 6.93 13.91
C ALA A 635 29.88 8.24 14.53
N SER A 636 31.03 8.74 14.04
CA SER A 636 31.55 10.04 14.43
C SER A 636 30.75 11.19 13.80
N ILE A 637 30.74 12.34 14.48
CA ILE A 637 30.02 13.53 14.03
C ILE A 637 31.03 14.49 13.38
N PRO A 638 30.93 14.79 12.07
CA PRO A 638 31.84 15.71 11.39
C PRO A 638 31.66 17.16 11.87
N ASP A 639 32.77 17.88 12.08
CA ASP A 639 32.72 19.32 12.39
C ASP A 639 32.48 20.17 11.14
N CYS A 640 31.22 20.40 10.78
CA CYS A 640 30.87 21.26 9.66
C CYS A 640 30.84 22.76 10.00
N ARG A 641 31.43 23.22 11.12
CA ARG A 641 31.37 24.64 11.53
C ARG A 641 32.25 25.55 10.68
N SER A 642 33.40 25.07 10.18
CA SER A 642 34.23 25.88 9.29
C SER A 642 33.53 26.11 7.95
N CYS A 643 33.64 27.31 7.39
CA CYS A 643 33.06 27.62 6.07
C CYS A 643 33.71 26.82 4.92
N ASP A 644 34.93 26.29 5.11
CA ASP A 644 35.63 25.44 4.15
C ASP A 644 35.45 23.93 4.40
N SER A 645 34.64 23.56 5.41
CA SER A 645 34.34 22.18 5.80
C SER A 645 33.86 21.24 4.68
N PRO A 646 33.19 21.70 3.58
CA PRO A 646 32.88 20.83 2.45
C PRO A 646 34.14 20.22 1.80
N ARG A 647 35.30 20.88 1.94
CA ARG A 647 36.58 20.43 1.38
C ARG A 647 37.50 19.84 2.44
N THR A 648 37.46 20.38 3.66
CA THR A 648 38.42 20.06 4.72
C THR A 648 37.92 18.99 5.69
N VAL A 649 36.61 18.73 5.76
CA VAL A 649 36.01 17.81 6.74
C VAL A 649 35.18 16.72 6.06
N HIS A 650 34.10 17.09 5.37
CA HIS A 650 33.22 16.14 4.72
C HIS A 650 32.47 16.79 3.54
N PRO A 651 32.34 16.15 2.37
CA PRO A 651 31.70 16.73 1.18
C PRO A 651 30.23 17.13 1.39
N GLU A 652 29.51 16.43 2.26
CA GLU A 652 28.12 16.76 2.65
C GLU A 652 27.99 17.89 3.68
N CYS A 653 29.09 18.48 4.16
CA CYS A 653 28.99 19.71 4.95
C CYS A 653 28.44 20.83 4.06
N MET A 654 27.53 21.65 4.59
CA MET A 654 26.98 22.80 3.87
C MET A 654 26.79 24.00 4.82
N PRO A 655 27.91 24.54 5.36
CA PRO A 655 27.90 25.54 6.43
C PRO A 655 27.15 26.82 6.04
N ILE A 656 26.50 27.45 7.04
CA ILE A 656 25.73 28.69 6.85
C ILE A 656 26.59 29.89 7.25
N PRO A 657 27.03 30.75 6.32
CA PRO A 657 27.86 31.91 6.66
C PRO A 657 27.09 32.99 7.41
N VAL A 658 27.69 33.48 8.50
CA VAL A 658 27.18 34.64 9.24
C VAL A 658 27.31 35.89 8.37
N PRO A 659 26.22 36.64 8.14
CA PRO A 659 26.25 37.82 7.29
C PRO A 659 26.96 39.00 7.97
N ARG A 660 27.35 40.01 7.16
CA ARG A 660 27.86 41.27 7.69
C ARG A 660 26.77 42.01 8.46
N GLY A 661 27.12 42.55 9.62
CA GLY A 661 26.18 43.33 10.44
C GLY A 661 25.15 42.50 11.20
N ASP A 662 25.38 41.18 11.36
CA ASP A 662 24.60 40.36 12.29
C ASP A 662 24.66 40.97 13.70
N HIS A 663 23.50 41.05 14.37
CA HIS A 663 23.37 41.73 15.66
C HIS A 663 23.91 40.90 16.84
N HIS A 664 24.00 39.57 16.67
CA HIS A 664 24.37 38.64 17.73
C HIS A 664 25.74 38.00 17.49
N TYR A 665 25.99 37.51 16.27
CA TYR A 665 27.21 36.77 15.93
C TYR A 665 28.25 37.67 15.24
N PRO A 666 29.54 37.60 15.62
CA PRO A 666 30.57 38.29 14.87
C PRO A 666 30.76 37.63 13.50
N GLN A 667 30.95 38.43 12.45
CA GLN A 667 31.17 37.92 11.09
C GLN A 667 32.43 37.06 10.99
N VAL A 668 33.47 37.43 11.75
CA VAL A 668 34.75 36.71 11.80
C VAL A 668 35.05 36.33 13.24
N ASN A 669 35.64 35.16 13.42
CA ASN A 669 36.18 34.78 14.71
C ASN A 669 37.35 35.71 15.06
N ARG A 670 37.25 36.40 16.21
CA ARG A 670 38.27 37.38 16.63
C ARG A 670 39.64 36.76 16.88
N THR A 671 39.68 35.46 17.18
CA THR A 671 40.91 34.75 17.52
C THR A 671 41.59 34.18 16.27
N THR A 672 40.83 33.59 15.34
CA THR A 672 41.39 32.94 14.14
C THR A 672 41.41 33.84 12.91
N GLY A 673 40.60 34.91 12.89
CA GLY A 673 40.42 35.77 11.71
C GLY A 673 39.55 35.17 10.61
N GLU A 674 39.09 33.93 10.78
CA GLU A 674 38.27 33.22 9.79
C GLU A 674 36.80 33.62 9.87
N GLN A 675 36.08 33.46 8.76
CA GLN A 675 34.65 33.71 8.73
C GLN A 675 33.89 32.73 9.62
N LEU A 676 32.94 33.24 10.41
CA LEU A 676 32.09 32.42 11.24
C LEU A 676 30.96 31.79 10.40
N CYS A 677 30.77 30.49 10.54
CA CYS A 677 29.68 29.74 9.93
C CYS A 677 28.94 28.90 10.99
N PHE A 678 27.65 28.65 10.77
CA PHE A 678 26.93 27.63 11.50
C PHE A 678 27.14 26.27 10.84
N SER A 679 27.30 25.25 11.69
CA SER A 679 27.42 23.87 11.24
C SER A 679 26.10 23.40 10.63
N PHE A 680 26.18 22.79 9.46
CA PHE A 680 25.06 22.13 8.81
C PHE A 680 25.58 20.94 8.01
N MET A 681 24.95 19.79 8.21
CA MET A 681 25.20 18.56 7.47
C MET A 681 23.97 18.19 6.66
N ARG A 682 24.16 17.84 5.38
CA ARG A 682 23.07 17.44 4.50
C ARG A 682 22.36 16.18 4.97
N SER A 683 21.07 16.10 4.68
CA SER A 683 20.21 14.95 4.97
C SER A 683 20.66 13.72 4.19
N LEU A 684 20.49 12.51 4.74
CA LEU A 684 20.84 11.29 4.02
C LEU A 684 20.06 11.16 2.70
N PRO A 685 20.72 10.82 1.59
CA PRO A 685 20.04 10.47 0.35
C PRO A 685 19.37 9.09 0.52
N GLY A 686 18.18 8.91 -0.07
CA GLY A 686 17.38 7.69 0.02
C GLY A 686 16.77 7.25 -1.31
N GLN A 687 17.16 7.88 -2.42
CA GLN A 687 16.63 7.56 -3.75
C GLN A 687 16.84 6.09 -4.08
N GLN A 688 15.86 5.49 -4.74
CA GLN A 688 15.87 4.07 -5.10
C GLN A 688 16.00 3.84 -6.61
N HIS A 689 15.92 4.93 -7.39
CA HIS A 689 16.07 4.94 -8.84
C HIS A 689 17.04 6.07 -9.25
N LEU A 690 17.46 6.06 -10.52
CA LEU A 690 18.20 7.19 -11.09
C LEU A 690 17.33 8.45 -11.13
N GLY A 691 17.97 9.62 -11.10
CA GLY A 691 17.32 10.92 -11.06
C GLY A 691 17.75 11.77 -9.86
N ALA A 692 16.89 12.72 -9.49
CA ALA A 692 17.14 13.65 -8.41
C ALA A 692 17.23 12.99 -7.02
N ARG A 693 17.96 13.66 -6.11
CA ARG A 693 18.17 13.21 -4.74
C ARG A 693 16.89 13.28 -3.93
N GLU A 694 16.51 12.14 -3.36
CA GLU A 694 15.42 12.05 -2.38
C GLU A 694 15.95 11.86 -0.97
N GLN A 695 15.22 12.37 0.02
CA GLN A 695 15.60 12.27 1.44
C GLN A 695 14.83 11.15 2.15
N ILE A 696 15.50 10.52 3.12
CA ILE A 696 14.91 9.45 3.93
C ILE A 696 14.00 10.04 5.02
N ASN A 697 12.82 9.43 5.18
CA ASN A 697 12.04 9.47 6.41
C ASN A 697 12.30 8.17 7.19
N GLN A 698 12.87 8.27 8.40
CA GLN A 698 13.07 7.06 9.23
C GLN A 698 11.76 6.59 9.87
N ASN A 699 10.80 7.48 10.10
CA ASN A 699 9.55 7.14 10.76
C ASN A 699 8.55 6.50 9.81
N SER A 700 7.60 5.76 10.40
CA SER A 700 6.36 5.35 9.74
C SER A 700 5.60 6.59 9.28
N ALA A 701 4.90 6.51 8.14
CA ALA A 701 4.09 7.63 7.68
C ALA A 701 2.76 7.75 8.42
N TYR A 702 2.33 6.72 9.14
CA TYR A 702 1.00 6.66 9.74
C TYR A 702 0.96 7.40 11.08
N LEU A 703 -0.23 7.87 11.45
CA LEU A 703 -0.48 8.36 12.81
C LEU A 703 -0.67 7.16 13.75
N ASP A 704 0.42 6.50 14.08
CA ASP A 704 0.44 5.25 14.84
C ASP A 704 1.23 5.33 16.15
N ILE A 705 1.53 6.56 16.60
CA ILE A 705 2.26 6.90 17.81
C ILE A 705 3.60 6.18 17.94
N SER A 706 4.32 6.09 16.82
CA SER A 706 5.65 5.49 16.74
C SER A 706 6.67 6.22 17.62
N GLN A 707 6.47 7.50 17.93
CA GLN A 707 7.28 8.24 18.91
C GLN A 707 7.18 7.70 20.35
N VAL A 708 6.18 6.86 20.63
CA VAL A 708 6.03 6.11 21.88
C VAL A 708 6.52 4.67 21.71
N TYR A 709 6.17 4.01 20.60
CA TYR A 709 6.35 2.56 20.42
C TYR A 709 7.59 2.13 19.61
N GLY A 710 8.22 3.04 18.88
CA GLY A 710 9.33 2.77 17.97
C GLY A 710 8.90 2.62 16.52
N GLU A 711 9.85 2.80 15.62
CA GLU A 711 9.72 2.69 14.15
C GLU A 711 10.20 1.34 13.59
N HIS A 712 10.78 0.49 14.45
CA HIS A 712 11.24 -0.87 14.12
C HIS A 712 11.15 -1.83 15.31
N SER A 713 11.12 -3.14 15.01
CA SER A 713 10.81 -4.22 15.97
C SER A 713 11.78 -4.29 17.15
N CYS A 714 13.07 -4.04 16.93
CA CYS A 714 14.10 -4.05 17.98
C CYS A 714 13.87 -2.97 19.03
N MET A 715 13.63 -1.72 18.62
CA MET A 715 13.31 -0.64 19.56
C MET A 715 12.00 -0.92 20.30
N ALA A 716 10.96 -1.38 19.60
CA ALA A 716 9.70 -1.74 20.24
C ALA A 716 9.88 -2.82 21.32
N ARG A 717 10.73 -3.83 21.07
CA ARG A 717 11.06 -4.87 22.06
C ARG A 717 11.79 -4.29 23.27
N ASP A 718 12.76 -3.42 23.06
CA ASP A 718 13.58 -2.84 24.14
C ASP A 718 12.78 -1.86 25.03
N LEU A 719 11.71 -1.28 24.49
CA LEU A 719 10.76 -0.41 25.20
C LEU A 719 9.67 -1.17 25.95
N ARG A 720 9.53 -2.49 25.76
CA ARG A 720 8.50 -3.30 26.40
C ARG A 720 8.94 -3.87 27.75
N SER A 721 7.95 -4.17 28.58
CA SER A 721 8.06 -4.89 29.84
C SER A 721 6.99 -6.00 29.88
N TYR A 722 7.01 -6.83 30.92
CA TYR A 722 6.06 -7.93 31.09
C TYR A 722 4.63 -7.44 31.36
N GLY A 723 3.66 -8.29 31.02
CA GLY A 723 2.22 -8.02 31.19
C GLY A 723 1.65 -7.08 30.13
N GLY A 724 2.30 -6.98 28.97
CA GLY A 724 1.93 -6.10 27.86
C GLY A 724 2.26 -4.62 28.09
N ARG A 725 3.02 -4.29 29.14
CA ARG A 725 3.36 -2.91 29.54
C ARG A 725 4.56 -2.37 28.77
N LEU A 726 4.72 -1.05 28.75
CA LEU A 726 5.98 -0.39 28.43
C LEU A 726 6.90 -0.36 29.65
N ASN A 727 8.21 -0.42 29.39
CA ASN A 727 9.27 -0.30 30.36
C ASN A 727 9.29 1.11 30.98
N VAL A 728 9.72 1.20 32.24
CA VAL A 728 9.64 2.42 33.04
C VAL A 728 10.84 2.59 33.96
N THR A 729 11.15 3.84 34.30
CA THR A 729 12.04 4.16 35.44
C THR A 729 11.18 4.57 36.63
N ARG A 730 11.35 3.90 37.78
CA ARG A 730 10.69 4.33 39.01
C ARG A 730 11.22 5.70 39.42
N HIS A 731 10.33 6.62 39.77
CA HIS A 731 10.73 7.95 40.21
C HIS A 731 11.69 7.87 41.42
N PRO A 732 12.86 8.53 41.40
CA PRO A 732 13.91 8.32 42.39
C PRO A 732 13.56 8.80 43.81
N ILE A 733 12.70 9.83 43.91
CA ILE A 733 12.26 10.40 45.18
C ILE A 733 10.82 9.98 45.51
N LYS A 734 9.84 10.56 44.80
CA LYS A 734 8.40 10.32 44.96
C LYS A 734 7.65 10.79 43.72
N GLY A 735 6.75 9.96 43.19
CA GLY A 735 5.95 10.26 42.00
C GLY A 735 5.58 8.97 41.27
N LYS A 736 4.76 9.08 40.22
CA LYS A 736 4.51 7.98 39.27
C LYS A 736 5.75 7.72 38.42
N ASP A 737 5.74 6.57 37.75
CA ASP A 737 6.78 6.10 36.86
C ASP A 737 7.16 7.13 35.77
N LEU A 738 8.45 7.19 35.43
CA LEU A 738 9.03 8.01 34.37
C LEU A 738 9.39 7.13 33.18
N LEU A 739 9.77 7.75 32.06
CA LEU A 739 10.30 7.05 30.90
C LEU A 739 11.51 6.17 31.28
N PRO A 740 11.77 5.08 30.55
CA PRO A 740 12.99 4.31 30.72
C PRO A 740 14.23 5.17 30.41
N GLN A 741 15.34 4.90 31.09
CA GLN A 741 16.59 5.67 30.96
C GLN A 741 17.68 4.86 30.26
N SER A 742 18.59 5.54 29.56
CA SER A 742 19.75 4.92 28.92
C SER A 742 21.00 5.80 29.03
N PRO A 743 22.16 5.20 29.38
CA PRO A 743 23.46 5.89 29.32
C PRO A 743 24.06 5.86 27.90
N LEU A 744 23.41 5.21 26.94
CA LEU A 744 23.94 4.99 25.58
C LEU A 744 23.71 6.18 24.63
N HIS A 745 23.07 7.26 25.11
CA HIS A 745 22.89 8.51 24.38
C HIS A 745 24.10 9.41 24.59
N PRO A 746 25.08 9.44 23.66
CA PRO A 746 26.30 10.20 23.85
C PRO A 746 26.08 11.71 23.95
N GLU A 747 25.00 12.22 23.33
CA GLU A 747 24.59 13.63 23.37
C GLU A 747 24.02 14.10 24.72
N CYS A 748 23.82 13.17 25.66
CA CYS A 748 23.16 13.50 26.92
C CYS A 748 24.00 14.48 27.77
N LYS A 749 23.43 15.66 28.04
CA LYS A 749 24.06 16.74 28.81
C LYS A 749 23.74 16.67 30.30
N ALA A 750 22.82 15.80 30.71
CA ALA A 750 22.49 15.58 32.11
C ALA A 750 23.73 15.24 32.97
N PRO A 751 23.91 15.90 34.13
CA PRO A 751 24.92 15.54 35.12
C PRO A 751 24.90 14.07 35.55
N SER A 752 23.71 13.44 35.59
CA SER A 752 23.56 12.01 35.87
C SER A 752 24.18 11.10 34.81
N GLY A 753 24.35 11.59 33.58
CA GLY A 753 24.79 10.81 32.43
C GLY A 753 23.68 9.97 31.78
N TYR A 754 22.42 10.13 32.18
CA TYR A 754 21.29 9.37 31.65
C TYR A 754 20.28 10.27 30.94
N CYS A 755 19.85 9.83 29.76
CA CYS A 755 18.72 10.43 29.04
C CYS A 755 17.56 9.44 28.99
N PHE A 756 16.34 9.97 28.84
CA PHE A 756 15.15 9.13 28.66
C PHE A 756 15.08 8.61 27.23
N ILE A 757 14.62 7.37 27.10
CA ILE A 757 14.37 6.69 25.82
C ILE A 757 12.87 6.49 25.63
N ALA A 758 12.44 6.60 24.39
CA ALA A 758 11.09 6.32 23.93
C ALA A 758 11.17 5.77 22.49
N GLY A 759 10.03 5.63 21.81
CA GLY A 759 9.98 5.26 20.40
C GLY A 759 10.63 6.25 19.43
N ASP A 760 10.96 7.46 19.91
CA ASP A 760 11.70 8.46 19.16
C ASP A 760 12.92 8.95 19.96
N GLY A 761 14.08 9.02 19.30
CA GLY A 761 15.34 9.42 19.93
C GLY A 761 15.40 10.86 20.43
N ARG A 762 14.44 11.71 20.04
CA ARG A 762 14.34 13.12 20.44
C ARG A 762 13.47 13.32 21.68
N ALA A 763 12.98 12.27 22.34
CA ALA A 763 12.12 12.39 23.52
C ALA A 763 12.73 13.17 24.70
N SER A 764 14.07 13.23 24.77
CA SER A 764 14.84 14.01 25.76
C SER A 764 15.28 15.39 25.25
N GLU A 765 14.83 15.83 24.08
CA GLU A 765 15.27 17.09 23.47
C GLU A 765 15.03 18.28 24.39
N GLN A 766 13.84 18.39 24.99
CA GLN A 766 13.52 19.42 25.98
C GLN A 766 12.50 18.93 27.01
N PRO A 767 12.44 19.52 28.23
CA PRO A 767 11.69 18.96 29.36
C PRO A 767 10.17 18.79 29.16
N ALA A 768 9.53 19.70 28.42
CA ALA A 768 8.10 19.62 28.11
C ALA A 768 7.77 18.52 27.09
N LEU A 769 8.66 18.21 26.15
CA LEU A 769 8.53 17.06 25.27
C LEU A 769 8.67 15.76 26.08
N THR A 770 9.68 15.67 26.94
CA THR A 770 9.84 14.54 27.86
C THR A 770 8.60 14.33 28.74
N ALA A 771 7.98 15.43 29.20
CA ALA A 771 6.77 15.37 30.01
C ALA A 771 5.59 14.73 29.27
N ILE A 772 5.32 15.15 28.02
CA ILE A 772 4.22 14.55 27.24
C ILE A 772 4.50 13.10 26.84
N HIS A 773 5.74 12.74 26.47
CA HIS A 773 6.10 11.33 26.23
C HIS A 773 5.88 10.47 27.49
N THR A 774 6.23 10.98 28.67
CA THR A 774 5.99 10.29 29.94
C THR A 774 4.49 10.06 30.17
N ILE A 775 3.65 11.05 29.90
CA ILE A 775 2.19 10.92 30.02
C ILE A 775 1.63 9.84 29.09
N PHE A 776 2.06 9.78 27.83
CA PHE A 776 1.57 8.77 26.88
C PHE A 776 2.06 7.35 27.22
N MET A 777 3.28 7.21 27.72
CA MET A 777 3.77 5.94 28.26
C MET A 777 2.94 5.49 29.47
N ARG A 778 2.62 6.40 30.40
CA ARG A 778 1.74 6.13 31.54
C ARG A 778 0.33 5.71 31.09
N GLU A 779 -0.21 6.38 30.06
CA GLU A 779 -1.54 6.08 29.53
C GLU A 779 -1.61 4.67 28.92
N HIS A 780 -0.59 4.26 28.17
CA HIS A 780 -0.52 2.89 27.67
C HIS A 780 -0.54 1.87 28.82
N ASN A 781 0.29 2.06 29.84
CA ASN A 781 0.33 1.16 31.00
C ASN A 781 -1.00 1.15 31.77
N ARG A 782 -1.68 2.30 31.89
CA ARG A 782 -3.01 2.41 32.52
C ARG A 782 -4.08 1.63 31.73
N LEU A 783 -4.06 1.74 30.40
CA LEU A 783 -4.98 1.01 29.52
C LEU A 783 -4.73 -0.51 29.61
N VAL A 784 -3.47 -0.93 29.57
CA VAL A 784 -3.07 -2.34 29.68
C VAL A 784 -3.50 -2.93 31.01
N ASP A 785 -3.25 -2.23 32.13
CA ASP A 785 -3.68 -2.68 33.46
C ASP A 785 -5.22 -2.83 33.53
N GLY A 786 -5.96 -1.90 32.94
CA GLY A 786 -7.41 -1.98 32.85
C GLY A 786 -7.92 -3.14 31.97
N LEU A 787 -7.27 -3.37 30.82
CA LEU A 787 -7.60 -4.48 29.92
C LEU A 787 -7.30 -5.83 30.56
N HIS A 788 -6.22 -5.95 31.32
CA HIS A 788 -5.88 -7.18 32.04
C HIS A 788 -6.93 -7.54 33.09
N VAL A 789 -7.50 -6.53 33.78
CA VAL A 789 -8.62 -6.75 34.72
C VAL A 789 -9.88 -7.22 33.99
N MET A 790 -10.18 -6.68 32.81
CA MET A 790 -11.35 -7.07 32.03
C MET A 790 -11.20 -8.44 31.37
N ASN A 791 -9.99 -8.77 30.93
CA ASN A 791 -9.63 -9.98 30.21
C ASN A 791 -8.40 -10.67 30.84
N PRO A 792 -8.55 -11.32 32.00
CA PRO A 792 -7.42 -11.99 32.67
C PRO A 792 -6.77 -13.11 31.86
N HIS A 793 -7.48 -13.62 30.84
CA HIS A 793 -7.01 -14.67 29.92
C HIS A 793 -6.14 -14.15 28.77
N TRP A 794 -6.00 -12.83 28.58
CA TRP A 794 -5.12 -12.28 27.56
C TRP A 794 -3.65 -12.41 27.97
N ASP A 795 -2.82 -12.80 27.02
CA ASP A 795 -1.37 -12.88 27.18
C ASP A 795 -0.69 -11.51 27.02
N ASP A 796 0.62 -11.48 27.23
CA ASP A 796 1.46 -10.28 27.14
C ASP A 796 1.31 -9.56 25.79
N GLU A 797 1.37 -10.30 24.68
CA GLU A 797 1.33 -9.75 23.34
C GLU A 797 -0.05 -9.14 23.04
N ARG A 798 -1.13 -9.85 23.37
CA ARG A 798 -2.49 -9.36 23.13
C ARG A 798 -2.77 -8.11 23.95
N LEU A 799 -2.33 -8.06 25.21
CA LEU A 799 -2.45 -6.88 26.06
C LEU A 799 -1.70 -5.67 25.46
N TYR A 800 -0.45 -5.86 25.06
CA TYR A 800 0.36 -4.80 24.43
C TYR A 800 -0.30 -4.28 23.15
N GLN A 801 -0.71 -5.17 22.25
CA GLN A 801 -1.27 -4.79 20.96
C GLN A 801 -2.62 -4.09 21.10
N HIS A 802 -3.50 -4.54 22.00
CA HIS A 802 -4.75 -3.83 22.27
C HIS A 802 -4.52 -2.48 22.95
N GLY A 803 -3.58 -2.39 23.92
CA GLY A 803 -3.19 -1.13 24.53
C GLY A 803 -2.67 -0.12 23.52
N ARG A 804 -1.75 -0.55 22.63
CA ARG A 804 -1.24 0.25 21.49
C ARG A 804 -2.37 0.67 20.56
N ARG A 805 -3.19 -0.28 20.09
CA ARG A 805 -4.28 -0.03 19.15
C ARG A 805 -5.31 0.99 19.68
N ILE A 806 -5.68 0.90 20.97
CA ILE A 806 -6.60 1.87 21.60
C ILE A 806 -5.94 3.24 21.70
N LEU A 807 -4.71 3.33 22.20
CA LEU A 807 -4.04 4.63 22.35
C LEU A 807 -3.77 5.30 21.00
N THR A 808 -3.44 4.53 19.95
CA THR A 808 -3.34 5.03 18.58
C THR A 808 -4.67 5.62 18.13
N ALA A 809 -5.78 4.90 18.32
CA ALA A 809 -7.11 5.37 17.94
C ALA A 809 -7.52 6.65 18.69
N VAL A 810 -7.23 6.72 19.99
CA VAL A 810 -7.48 7.91 20.80
C VAL A 810 -6.64 9.10 20.32
N THR A 811 -5.36 8.88 19.99
CA THR A 811 -4.50 9.95 19.45
C THR A 811 -4.99 10.43 18.09
N GLN A 812 -5.37 9.52 17.19
CA GLN A 812 -6.00 9.87 15.90
C GLN A 812 -7.28 10.69 16.12
N HIS A 813 -8.12 10.30 17.07
CA HIS A 813 -9.33 11.04 17.42
C HIS A 813 -9.00 12.45 17.91
N ILE A 814 -8.09 12.61 18.88
CA ILE A 814 -7.66 13.91 19.42
C ILE A 814 -7.07 14.79 18.31
N THR A 815 -6.22 14.23 17.44
CA THR A 815 -5.60 14.99 16.35
C THR A 815 -6.64 15.61 15.42
N TYR A 816 -7.66 14.85 14.99
CA TYR A 816 -8.66 15.35 14.04
C TYR A 816 -9.83 16.10 14.69
N ASN A 817 -10.17 15.75 15.93
CA ASN A 817 -11.27 16.38 16.67
C ASN A 817 -10.85 17.68 17.37
N GLU A 818 -9.68 17.66 18.01
CA GLU A 818 -9.20 18.77 18.82
C GLU A 818 -8.16 19.60 18.05
N PHE A 819 -7.06 18.99 17.59
CA PHE A 819 -5.89 19.74 17.09
C PHE A 819 -6.11 20.41 15.71
N LEU A 820 -6.42 19.64 14.66
CA LEU A 820 -6.51 20.14 13.29
C LEU A 820 -7.49 21.31 13.10
N PRO A 821 -8.68 21.34 13.75
CA PRO A 821 -9.58 22.49 13.63
C PRO A 821 -8.99 23.81 14.14
N ARG A 822 -8.06 23.79 15.11
CA ARG A 822 -7.36 25.00 15.56
C ARG A 822 -6.29 25.43 14.56
N VAL A 823 -5.58 24.48 13.97
CA VAL A 823 -4.51 24.77 13.01
C VAL A 823 -5.05 25.27 11.67
N LEU A 824 -6.03 24.56 11.09
CA LEU A 824 -6.53 24.80 9.74
C LEU A 824 -7.77 25.70 9.69
N GLY A 825 -8.56 25.74 10.77
CA GLY A 825 -9.89 26.35 10.78
C GLY A 825 -10.95 25.47 10.11
N TRP A 826 -12.22 25.69 10.47
CA TRP A 826 -13.34 24.83 10.05
C TRP A 826 -13.57 24.81 8.52
N ASN A 827 -13.26 25.88 7.81
CA ASN A 827 -13.42 25.94 6.36
C ASN A 827 -12.49 24.95 5.66
N ALA A 828 -11.21 24.91 6.06
CA ALA A 828 -10.24 23.96 5.51
C ALA A 828 -10.54 22.52 5.97
N ILE A 829 -10.98 22.31 7.21
CA ILE A 829 -11.43 20.99 7.69
C ILE A 829 -12.52 20.40 6.79
N ASN A 830 -13.48 21.22 6.36
CA ASN A 830 -14.52 20.77 5.44
C ASN A 830 -13.98 20.57 4.02
N LEU A 831 -13.16 21.50 3.51
CA LEU A 831 -12.59 21.44 2.17
C LEU A 831 -11.75 20.16 1.94
N TYR A 832 -10.98 19.75 2.95
CA TYR A 832 -10.12 18.58 2.88
C TYR A 832 -10.75 17.30 3.47
N GLU A 833 -12.05 17.32 3.76
CA GLU A 833 -12.80 16.16 4.27
C GLU A 833 -12.23 15.57 5.57
N LEU A 834 -11.70 16.43 6.44
CA LEU A 834 -11.04 16.05 7.71
C LEU A 834 -12.02 15.92 8.88
N LYS A 835 -13.29 16.30 8.68
CA LYS A 835 -14.32 16.21 9.71
C LYS A 835 -14.60 14.75 10.10
N LEU A 836 -14.57 14.47 11.40
CA LEU A 836 -14.89 13.15 11.96
C LEU A 836 -16.39 12.85 11.93
N ARG A 837 -16.75 11.56 11.97
CA ARG A 837 -18.15 11.16 12.07
C ARG A 837 -18.58 11.11 13.54
N PRO A 838 -19.78 11.59 13.88
CA PRO A 838 -20.28 11.50 15.25
C PRO A 838 -20.63 10.05 15.64
N GLN A 839 -21.01 9.22 14.68
CA GLN A 839 -21.45 7.84 14.86
C GLN A 839 -21.17 6.99 13.61
N GLY A 840 -21.17 5.67 13.78
CA GLY A 840 -20.91 4.70 12.71
C GLY A 840 -19.48 4.74 12.17
N TYR A 841 -19.30 4.20 10.98
CA TYR A 841 -18.00 3.97 10.34
C TYR A 841 -17.68 4.99 9.22
N TYR A 842 -16.39 5.24 9.03
CA TYR A 842 -15.81 5.94 7.89
C TYR A 842 -15.57 4.97 6.74
N LYS A 843 -16.07 5.31 5.54
CA LYS A 843 -16.04 4.47 4.34
C LYS A 843 -15.08 4.98 3.25
N GLY A 844 -14.19 5.90 3.61
CA GLY A 844 -13.34 6.60 2.65
C GLY A 844 -11.95 5.99 2.46
N TYR A 845 -11.63 4.87 3.13
CA TYR A 845 -10.34 4.20 2.95
C TYR A 845 -10.13 3.84 1.47
N ASN A 846 -8.97 4.21 0.91
CA ASN A 846 -8.61 3.92 -0.47
C ASN A 846 -7.26 3.18 -0.54
N PRO A 847 -7.25 1.89 -0.94
CA PRO A 847 -6.02 1.10 -1.07
C PRO A 847 -5.13 1.52 -2.25
N THR A 848 -5.57 2.40 -3.15
CA THR A 848 -4.73 2.95 -4.23
C THR A 848 -4.03 4.25 -3.84
N CYS A 849 -4.31 4.80 -2.66
CA CYS A 849 -3.73 6.05 -2.22
C CYS A 849 -2.31 5.86 -1.63
N ASN A 850 -1.47 6.88 -1.77
CA ASN A 850 -0.16 6.97 -1.14
C ASN A 850 -0.23 7.73 0.21
N PRO A 851 0.06 7.07 1.35
CA PRO A 851 0.08 7.69 2.68
C PRO A 851 1.41 8.39 3.02
N THR A 852 2.46 8.21 2.20
CA THR A 852 3.81 8.75 2.48
C THR A 852 3.78 10.25 2.74
N ILE A 853 4.58 10.70 3.72
CA ILE A 853 4.70 12.13 4.05
C ILE A 853 5.34 12.88 2.89
N VAL A 854 4.75 14.01 2.50
CA VAL A 854 5.32 14.89 1.47
C VAL A 854 6.47 15.72 2.06
N ASN A 855 7.53 15.88 1.29
CA ASN A 855 8.77 16.52 1.73
C ASN A 855 8.53 17.99 2.13
N GLU A 856 7.65 18.67 1.43
CA GLU A 856 7.22 20.05 1.71
C GLU A 856 6.56 20.21 3.08
N PHE A 857 5.85 19.17 3.53
CA PHE A 857 5.25 19.12 4.86
C PHE A 857 6.34 19.03 5.93
N ALA A 858 7.27 18.08 5.79
CA ALA A 858 8.34 17.82 6.76
C ALA A 858 9.43 18.91 6.81
N ALA A 859 9.81 19.46 5.65
CA ALA A 859 10.90 20.43 5.53
C ALA A 859 10.45 21.87 5.76
N ALA A 860 9.15 22.19 5.61
CA ALA A 860 8.64 23.55 5.74
C ALA A 860 7.30 23.66 6.48
N ALA A 861 6.20 23.11 5.93
CA ALA A 861 4.86 23.51 6.36
C ALA A 861 4.50 23.09 7.80
N PHE A 862 4.98 21.95 8.29
CA PHE A 862 4.70 21.50 9.66
C PHE A 862 5.72 22.02 10.70
N ARG A 863 6.71 22.80 10.25
CA ARG A 863 7.65 23.51 11.13
C ARG A 863 7.09 24.80 11.73
N ILE A 864 5.78 25.04 11.57
CA ILE A 864 5.04 26.15 12.19
C ILE A 864 5.20 26.18 13.72
N GLY A 865 5.42 25.03 14.35
CA GLY A 865 5.62 24.94 15.81
C GLY A 865 6.78 25.79 16.32
N HIS A 866 7.77 26.10 15.48
CA HIS A 866 8.91 26.91 15.86
C HIS A 866 8.56 28.37 16.15
N SER A 867 7.52 28.95 15.54
CA SER A 867 7.07 30.31 15.90
C SER A 867 6.22 30.34 17.17
N LEU A 868 5.66 29.20 17.58
CA LEU A 868 4.73 29.10 18.71
C LEU A 868 5.46 28.96 20.06
N LEU A 869 6.78 28.75 20.03
CA LEU A 869 7.63 28.50 21.19
C LEU A 869 7.80 29.74 22.06
N ARG A 870 7.61 29.56 23.37
CA ARG A 870 7.96 30.55 24.39
C ARG A 870 9.43 30.42 24.79
N PRO A 871 10.09 31.52 25.22
CA PRO A 871 11.48 31.45 25.68
C PRO A 871 11.68 30.65 26.98
N HIS A 872 10.61 30.49 27.76
CA HIS A 872 10.61 29.71 29.00
C HIS A 872 9.41 28.78 29.07
N ILE A 873 9.60 27.61 29.69
CA ILE A 873 8.55 26.67 30.05
C ILE A 873 8.02 27.07 31.43
N PRO A 874 6.78 27.55 31.53
CA PRO A 874 6.18 27.93 32.80
C PRO A 874 5.85 26.71 33.64
N ARG A 875 5.91 26.87 34.96
CA ARG A 875 5.59 25.84 35.95
C ARG A 875 4.46 26.31 36.84
N LEU A 876 3.44 25.47 37.04
CA LEU A 876 2.27 25.82 37.86
C LEU A 876 1.98 24.75 38.91
N SER A 877 1.63 25.20 40.12
CA SER A 877 1.25 24.35 41.25
C SER A 877 -0.10 23.65 40.99
N PRO A 878 -0.50 22.69 41.84
CA PRO A 878 -1.84 22.07 41.78
C PRO A 878 -3.01 23.07 41.88
N THR A 879 -2.77 24.27 42.45
CA THR A 879 -3.75 25.36 42.52
C THR A 879 -3.57 26.40 41.40
N TYR A 880 -2.79 26.08 40.37
CA TYR A 880 -2.48 26.94 39.22
C TYR A 880 -1.77 28.26 39.59
N GLN A 881 -1.04 28.28 40.70
CA GLN A 881 -0.15 29.39 41.05
C GLN A 881 1.21 29.20 40.38
N VAL A 882 1.85 30.30 39.98
CA VAL A 882 3.19 30.26 39.37
C VAL A 882 4.21 29.70 40.34
N VAL A 883 5.02 28.76 39.86
CA VAL A 883 6.15 28.16 40.60
C VAL A 883 7.45 28.67 39.99
N ASP A 884 8.22 29.43 40.77
CA ASP A 884 9.50 29.97 40.35
C ASP A 884 10.69 29.06 40.70
N PRO A 885 11.77 29.09 39.91
CA PRO A 885 11.90 29.79 38.62
C PRO A 885 11.23 29.01 37.47
N PRO A 886 10.80 29.68 36.39
CA PRO A 886 10.43 29.01 35.15
C PRO A 886 11.66 28.37 34.50
N LEU A 887 11.46 27.37 33.63
CA LEU A 887 12.57 26.68 32.98
C LEU A 887 12.95 27.43 31.70
N LEU A 888 14.18 27.92 31.62
CA LEU A 888 14.68 28.52 30.39
C LEU A 888 14.96 27.43 29.36
N LEU A 889 14.53 27.64 28.10
CA LEU A 889 14.60 26.59 27.08
C LEU A 889 16.06 26.15 26.82
N ARG A 890 17.00 27.10 26.70
CA ARG A 890 18.43 26.80 26.47
C ARG A 890 19.08 25.91 27.54
N ASP A 891 18.57 25.91 28.77
CA ASP A 891 19.12 25.14 29.88
C ASP A 891 18.57 23.69 29.92
N GLY A 892 17.47 23.44 29.22
CA GLY A 892 16.75 22.16 29.22
C GLY A 892 17.17 21.19 28.11
N PHE A 893 17.92 21.64 27.10
CA PHE A 893 18.23 20.80 25.94
C PHE A 893 19.06 19.57 26.30
N PHE A 894 18.52 18.36 26.09
CA PHE A 894 19.17 17.08 26.43
C PHE A 894 19.64 16.99 27.89
N ASN A 895 18.95 17.69 28.80
CA ASN A 895 19.21 17.69 30.23
C ASN A 895 17.96 17.29 31.03
N PRO A 896 17.58 15.99 31.02
CA PRO A 896 16.35 15.53 31.66
C PRO A 896 16.41 15.43 33.19
N ASP A 897 17.56 15.68 33.84
CA ASP A 897 17.70 15.58 35.30
C ASP A 897 16.68 16.43 36.06
N ILE A 898 16.19 17.51 35.43
CA ILE A 898 15.15 18.36 35.98
C ILE A 898 13.83 17.61 36.27
N ILE A 899 13.53 16.57 35.49
CA ILE A 899 12.31 15.76 35.61
C ILE A 899 12.29 14.90 36.88
N TYR A 900 13.46 14.62 37.49
CA TYR A 900 13.54 13.87 38.74
C TYR A 900 13.06 14.65 39.97
N GLN A 901 12.80 15.95 39.82
CA GLN A 901 12.20 16.74 40.88
C GLN A 901 10.74 16.33 41.07
N VAL A 902 10.33 16.22 42.34
CA VAL A 902 8.96 15.84 42.70
C VAL A 902 7.96 16.81 42.06
N GLN A 903 6.93 16.29 41.41
CA GLN A 903 5.90 17.05 40.68
C GLN A 903 6.36 17.83 39.44
N MET A 904 7.59 17.66 38.94
CA MET A 904 8.05 18.43 37.77
C MET A 904 7.18 18.20 36.52
N ILE A 905 6.82 16.94 36.23
CA ILE A 905 5.93 16.59 35.11
C ILE A 905 4.60 17.34 35.24
N ASP A 906 3.98 17.24 36.41
CA ASP A 906 2.72 17.87 36.76
C ASP A 906 2.77 19.41 36.63
N GLU A 907 3.84 20.03 37.12
CA GLU A 907 4.06 21.48 37.06
C GLU A 907 4.21 21.98 35.62
N ILE A 908 4.99 21.25 34.80
CA ILE A 908 5.18 21.54 33.38
C ILE A 908 3.85 21.38 32.64
N ILE A 909 3.14 20.26 32.81
CA ILE A 909 1.86 20.02 32.14
C ILE A 909 0.85 21.12 32.49
N ARG A 910 0.71 21.49 33.77
CA ARG A 910 -0.19 22.59 34.16
C ARG A 910 0.24 23.93 33.53
N GLY A 911 1.54 24.19 33.46
CA GLY A 911 2.11 25.35 32.78
C GLY A 911 1.77 25.39 31.29
N LEU A 912 1.99 24.29 30.57
CA LEU A 912 1.70 24.17 29.14
C LEU A 912 0.21 24.43 28.83
N VAL A 913 -0.69 23.85 29.62
CA VAL A 913 -2.13 23.95 29.34
C VAL A 913 -2.72 25.31 29.78
N SER A 914 -2.10 26.02 30.73
CA SER A 914 -2.67 27.26 31.31
C SER A 914 -1.98 28.56 30.88
N THR A 915 -0.94 28.49 30.05
CA THR A 915 -0.23 29.67 29.56
C THR A 915 -0.34 29.79 28.04
N PRO A 916 -0.30 31.01 27.48
CA PRO A 916 -0.40 31.21 26.05
C PRO A 916 0.89 30.80 25.34
N MET A 917 0.74 30.21 24.16
CA MET A 917 1.81 30.10 23.17
C MET A 917 2.13 31.45 22.55
N GLU A 918 3.29 31.56 21.88
CA GLU A 918 3.51 32.67 20.94
C GLU A 918 2.56 32.51 19.73
N ASN A 919 2.31 33.60 19.02
CA ASN A 919 1.41 33.63 17.88
C ASN A 919 2.01 32.91 16.65
N MET A 920 1.15 32.42 15.75
CA MET A 920 1.62 31.97 14.43
C MET A 920 1.79 33.19 13.54
N ASP A 921 3.03 33.69 13.46
CA ASP A 921 3.44 34.77 12.58
C ASP A 921 4.93 34.63 12.22
N GLN A 922 5.50 35.64 11.56
CA GLN A 922 6.91 35.61 11.21
C GLN A 922 7.86 35.65 12.42
N PHE A 923 7.43 35.98 13.64
CA PHE A 923 8.36 36.15 14.76
C PHE A 923 8.76 34.80 15.38
N VAL A 924 10.02 34.70 15.82
CA VAL A 924 10.58 33.48 16.40
C VAL A 924 11.53 33.84 17.54
N THR A 925 11.41 33.16 18.68
CA THR A 925 12.16 33.51 19.89
C THR A 925 13.69 33.37 19.73
N GLY A 926 14.43 34.26 20.41
CA GLY A 926 15.88 34.26 20.52
C GLY A 926 16.46 32.97 21.07
N GLU A 927 15.70 32.22 21.88
CA GLU A 927 16.16 30.94 22.46
C GLU A 927 16.49 29.89 21.39
N ILE A 928 15.84 29.95 20.22
CA ILE A 928 16.09 29.01 19.12
C ILE A 928 16.71 29.66 17.88
N THR A 929 16.72 30.99 17.76
CA THR A 929 17.42 31.70 16.67
C THR A 929 18.85 32.08 17.03
N ASN A 930 19.21 32.17 18.31
CA ASN A 930 20.57 32.51 18.77
C ASN A 930 21.15 31.50 19.78
N HIS A 931 20.29 30.79 20.52
CA HIS A 931 20.72 29.99 21.67
C HIS A 931 20.40 28.48 21.55
N LEU A 932 20.07 28.00 20.33
CA LEU A 932 19.79 26.59 20.11
C LEU A 932 21.02 25.75 20.47
N PHE A 933 20.86 24.83 21.43
CA PHE A 933 21.90 23.96 21.97
C PHE A 933 23.14 24.67 22.53
N GLU A 934 23.02 25.96 22.89
CA GLU A 934 24.10 26.79 23.43
C GLU A 934 24.84 26.12 24.59
N GLU A 935 26.16 26.29 24.64
CA GLU A 935 26.97 26.00 25.82
C GLU A 935 27.17 27.27 26.65
N ARG A 936 26.71 27.23 27.92
CA ARG A 936 26.67 28.37 28.85
C ARG A 936 28.00 29.12 29.05
N HIS A 937 29.13 28.51 28.71
CA HIS A 937 30.47 29.05 28.91
C HIS A 937 31.25 29.31 27.62
N ILE A 938 30.64 29.06 26.45
CA ILE A 938 31.26 29.29 25.15
C ILE A 938 30.44 30.34 24.40
N PRO A 939 30.91 31.60 24.32
CA PRO A 939 30.21 32.65 23.61
C PRO A 939 29.92 32.26 22.16
N HIS A 940 28.71 32.59 21.67
CA HIS A 940 28.31 32.35 20.28
C HIS A 940 28.38 30.86 19.85
N SER A 941 28.25 29.94 20.82
CA SER A 941 28.22 28.51 20.58
C SER A 941 26.87 28.01 20.03
N GLY A 942 25.77 28.71 20.37
CA GLY A 942 24.41 28.41 19.90
C GLY A 942 24.25 28.52 18.39
N ILE A 943 23.20 27.89 17.87
CA ILE A 943 22.86 27.80 16.44
C ILE A 943 21.49 28.48 16.19
N ASP A 944 21.20 28.80 14.94
CA ASP A 944 19.93 29.38 14.50
C ASP A 944 19.02 28.33 13.82
N LEU A 945 17.95 27.91 14.50
CA LEU A 945 16.98 26.93 14.00
C LEU A 945 16.26 27.39 12.73
N VAL A 946 15.96 28.68 12.59
CA VAL A 946 15.28 29.22 11.41
C VAL A 946 16.23 29.19 10.21
N ALA A 947 17.49 29.55 10.42
CA ALA A 947 18.51 29.40 9.39
C ALA A 947 18.70 27.93 8.98
N LEU A 948 18.67 26.99 9.94
CA LEU A 948 18.69 25.55 9.65
C LEU A 948 17.46 25.11 8.84
N ASN A 949 16.25 25.61 9.14
CA ASN A 949 15.03 25.27 8.39
C ASN A 949 15.12 25.72 6.92
N ILE A 950 15.56 26.96 6.69
CA ILE A 950 15.73 27.50 5.34
C ILE A 950 16.80 26.71 4.58
N GLN A 951 17.94 26.46 5.23
CA GLN A 951 19.04 25.69 4.63
C GLN A 951 18.62 24.23 4.34
N ARG A 952 17.81 23.62 5.21
CA ARG A 952 17.22 22.28 5.01
C ARG A 952 16.24 22.27 3.84
N GLY A 953 15.41 23.30 3.68
CA GLY A 953 14.54 23.44 2.51
C GLY A 953 15.33 23.47 1.21
N ARG A 954 16.47 24.18 1.18
CA ARG A 954 17.39 24.21 0.02
C ARG A 954 18.08 22.86 -0.20
N ASP A 955 18.54 22.20 0.86
CA ASP A 955 19.13 20.84 0.81
C ASP A 955 18.15 19.80 0.21
N HIS A 956 16.88 19.90 0.59
CA HIS A 956 15.79 19.03 0.11
C HIS A 956 15.23 19.42 -1.26
N ALA A 957 15.82 20.45 -1.90
CA ALA A 957 15.37 21.01 -3.17
C ALA A 957 13.88 21.37 -3.21
N ILE A 958 13.37 21.90 -2.10
CA ILE A 958 12.01 22.43 -2.03
C ILE A 958 11.93 23.65 -2.94
N ARG A 959 10.96 23.63 -3.86
CA ARG A 959 10.70 24.75 -4.77
C ARG A 959 10.43 26.09 -4.05
N PRO A 960 10.55 27.22 -4.76
CA PRO A 960 10.18 28.52 -4.20
C PRO A 960 8.72 28.59 -3.77
N TYR A 961 8.44 29.43 -2.78
CA TYR A 961 7.12 29.68 -2.21
C TYR A 961 6.05 29.98 -3.28
N ASN A 962 6.39 30.72 -4.33
CA ASN A 962 5.43 31.15 -5.36
C ASN A 962 4.88 29.98 -6.21
N ASP A 963 5.62 28.88 -6.32
CA ASP A 963 5.16 27.68 -7.04
C ASP A 963 4.08 26.94 -6.23
N TYR A 964 4.23 26.89 -4.90
CA TYR A 964 3.21 26.30 -4.01
C TYR A 964 1.96 27.16 -3.88
N ARG A 965 2.09 28.49 -3.98
CA ARG A 965 0.92 29.37 -4.12
C ARG A 965 0.09 28.95 -5.33
N ALA A 966 0.73 28.75 -6.49
CA ALA A 966 0.06 28.32 -7.70
C ALA A 966 -0.58 26.92 -7.54
N LEU A 967 0.16 25.95 -6.97
CA LEU A 967 -0.36 24.61 -6.65
C LEU A 967 -1.63 24.69 -5.78
N CYS A 968 -1.63 25.59 -4.79
CA CYS A 968 -2.73 25.80 -3.85
C CYS A 968 -3.80 26.77 -4.36
N ASN A 969 -3.92 26.95 -5.69
CA ASN A 969 -4.92 27.79 -6.36
C ASN A 969 -4.88 29.28 -5.97
N LEU A 970 -3.74 29.78 -5.49
CA LEU A 970 -3.49 31.20 -5.31
C LEU A 970 -2.89 31.79 -6.58
N LYS A 971 -3.09 33.09 -6.79
CA LYS A 971 -2.51 33.79 -7.94
C LYS A 971 -0.98 33.84 -7.78
N ARG A 972 -0.26 33.26 -8.73
CA ARG A 972 1.21 33.38 -8.81
C ARG A 972 1.60 34.87 -8.88
N ALA A 973 2.49 35.29 -7.98
CA ALA A 973 2.97 36.66 -7.94
C ALA A 973 3.97 36.92 -9.08
N THR A 974 3.92 38.11 -9.67
CA THR A 974 4.91 38.59 -10.64
C THR A 974 5.78 39.70 -10.06
N SER A 975 5.25 40.42 -9.06
CA SER A 975 5.96 41.43 -8.26
C SER A 975 5.75 41.17 -6.77
N PHE A 976 6.56 41.80 -5.91
CA PHE A 976 6.40 41.70 -4.46
C PHE A 976 5.05 42.27 -3.99
N GLU A 977 4.52 43.28 -4.69
CA GLU A 977 3.26 43.93 -4.38
C GLU A 977 2.04 43.00 -4.61
N ASP A 978 2.16 42.01 -5.50
CA ASP A 978 1.12 40.97 -5.73
C ASP A 978 0.90 40.07 -4.49
N LEU A 979 1.81 40.09 -3.51
CA LEU A 979 1.72 39.33 -2.25
C LEU A 979 0.85 40.02 -1.19
N SER A 980 0.43 41.28 -1.42
CA SER A 980 -0.26 42.12 -0.42
C SER A 980 -1.58 41.58 0.12
N ARG A 981 -2.20 40.65 -0.59
CA ARG A 981 -3.42 39.97 -0.13
C ARG A 981 -3.12 38.98 1.00
N GLU A 982 -2.05 38.19 0.86
CA GLU A 982 -1.70 37.16 1.83
C GLU A 982 -0.67 37.63 2.85
N ILE A 983 0.26 38.52 2.49
CA ILE A 983 1.38 38.93 3.34
C ILE A 983 1.26 40.42 3.75
N PRO A 984 1.52 40.80 5.01
CA PRO A 984 1.50 42.20 5.43
C PRO A 984 2.54 43.09 4.69
N PRO A 985 2.20 44.35 4.35
CA PRO A 985 3.08 45.25 3.58
C PRO A 985 4.49 45.45 4.18
N GLU A 986 4.60 45.49 5.50
CA GLU A 986 5.87 45.63 6.22
C GLU A 986 6.78 44.39 6.08
N VAL A 987 6.19 43.21 5.93
CA VAL A 987 6.95 41.97 5.66
C VAL A 987 7.36 41.92 4.19
N ILE A 988 6.47 42.34 3.28
CA ILE A 988 6.78 42.47 1.83
C ILE A 988 7.97 43.40 1.62
N ALA A 989 8.01 44.55 2.30
CA ALA A 989 9.12 45.50 2.22
C ALA A 989 10.46 44.89 2.69
N ARG A 990 10.42 43.97 3.67
CA ARG A 990 11.61 43.24 4.16
C ARG A 990 12.03 42.13 3.19
N LEU A 991 11.08 41.36 2.63
CA LEU A 991 11.36 40.36 1.60
C LEU A 991 12.00 40.99 0.36
N LYS A 992 11.43 42.10 -0.12
CA LYS A 992 11.94 42.88 -1.28
C LYS A 992 13.36 43.41 -1.07
N ARG A 993 13.79 43.58 0.19
CA ARG A 993 15.15 44.05 0.52
C ARG A 993 16.21 42.96 0.35
N ILE A 994 15.85 41.69 0.53
CA ILE A 994 16.82 40.58 0.62
C ILE A 994 16.70 39.54 -0.50
N TYR A 995 15.52 39.40 -1.11
CA TYR A 995 15.32 38.57 -2.30
C TYR A 995 15.30 39.44 -3.55
N ALA A 996 15.94 38.96 -4.62
CA ALA A 996 15.98 39.67 -5.90
C ALA A 996 14.60 39.66 -6.58
N THR A 997 13.90 38.53 -6.52
CA THR A 997 12.58 38.34 -7.11
C THR A 997 11.64 37.57 -6.16
N VAL A 998 10.33 37.61 -6.45
CA VAL A 998 9.34 36.80 -5.70
C VAL A 998 9.52 35.30 -5.89
N ASP A 999 10.18 34.90 -6.99
CA ASP A 999 10.46 33.50 -7.33
C ASP A 999 11.69 32.95 -6.60
N ASP A 1000 12.33 33.77 -5.76
CA ASP A 1000 13.47 33.34 -4.95
C ASP A 1000 13.08 32.98 -3.51
N ILE A 1001 11.89 33.38 -3.07
CA ILE A 1001 11.44 33.25 -1.68
C ILE A 1001 11.36 31.76 -1.32
N ASP A 1002 12.15 31.33 -0.32
CA ASP A 1002 12.09 29.96 0.19
C ASP A 1002 10.70 29.66 0.82
N LEU A 1003 10.20 28.43 0.70
CA LEU A 1003 8.85 28.06 1.15
C LEU A 1003 8.59 28.36 2.63
N PHE A 1004 9.54 28.05 3.52
CA PHE A 1004 9.40 28.27 4.96
C PHE A 1004 9.13 29.75 5.31
N PRO A 1005 10.03 30.71 5.02
CA PRO A 1005 9.81 32.12 5.35
C PRO A 1005 8.62 32.72 4.60
N GLY A 1006 8.32 32.26 3.38
CA GLY A 1006 7.15 32.70 2.61
C GLY A 1006 5.83 32.32 3.29
N GLY A 1007 5.65 31.03 3.60
CA GLY A 1007 4.42 30.52 4.21
C GLY A 1007 4.22 31.00 5.66
N MET A 1008 5.30 31.15 6.44
CA MET A 1008 5.24 31.74 7.80
C MET A 1008 4.81 33.22 7.81
N SER A 1009 4.96 33.92 6.69
CA SER A 1009 4.64 35.34 6.55
C SER A 1009 3.19 35.60 6.11
N GLU A 1010 2.43 34.54 5.80
CA GLU A 1010 1.03 34.67 5.38
C GLU A 1010 0.11 34.99 6.57
N ARG A 1011 -0.93 35.78 6.30
CA ARG A 1011 -2.04 36.01 7.21
C ARG A 1011 -2.80 34.69 7.45
N PRO A 1012 -3.13 34.35 8.70
CA PRO A 1012 -3.87 33.14 9.01
C PRO A 1012 -5.23 33.06 8.31
N LEU A 1013 -5.64 31.85 7.95
CA LEU A 1013 -7.00 31.54 7.51
C LEU A 1013 -8.01 31.89 8.62
N GLN A 1014 -9.24 32.24 8.23
CA GLN A 1014 -10.28 32.56 9.20
C GLN A 1014 -10.53 31.38 10.15
N GLY A 1015 -10.25 31.61 11.44
CA GLY A 1015 -10.41 30.61 12.51
C GLY A 1015 -9.31 29.54 12.55
N GLY A 1016 -8.30 29.62 11.69
CA GLY A 1016 -7.09 28.78 11.72
C GLY A 1016 -5.87 29.56 12.21
N LEU A 1017 -4.75 28.86 12.34
CA LEU A 1017 -3.44 29.42 12.68
C LEU A 1017 -2.58 29.68 11.46
N VAL A 1018 -2.73 28.87 10.41
CA VAL A 1018 -1.86 28.94 9.23
C VAL A 1018 -2.47 29.72 8.08
N GLY A 1019 -1.62 30.32 7.25
CA GLY A 1019 -2.02 30.93 5.98
C GLY A 1019 -2.49 29.93 4.94
N PRO A 1020 -3.03 30.40 3.80
CA PRO A 1020 -3.60 29.54 2.77
C PRO A 1020 -2.63 28.50 2.18
N THR A 1021 -1.35 28.82 2.00
CA THR A 1021 -0.38 27.89 1.39
C THR A 1021 -0.05 26.74 2.35
N PHE A 1022 0.28 27.04 3.60
CA PHE A 1022 0.52 25.99 4.60
C PHE A 1022 -0.77 25.25 4.97
N GLY A 1023 -1.91 25.93 5.02
CA GLY A 1023 -3.22 25.29 5.23
C GLY A 1023 -3.54 24.27 4.13
N CYS A 1024 -3.14 24.54 2.89
CA CYS A 1024 -3.25 23.63 1.77
C CYS A 1024 -2.34 22.40 1.90
N ILE A 1025 -1.03 22.59 2.14
CA ILE A 1025 -0.06 21.49 2.28
C ILE A 1025 -0.42 20.58 3.46
N ILE A 1026 -0.69 21.16 4.64
CA ILE A 1026 -1.08 20.43 5.84
C ILE A 1026 -2.42 19.71 5.62
N GLY A 1027 -3.41 20.38 5.02
CA GLY A 1027 -4.72 19.80 4.71
C GLY A 1027 -4.62 18.59 3.77
N ILE A 1028 -3.81 18.67 2.73
CA ILE A 1028 -3.53 17.56 1.82
C ILE A 1028 -2.89 16.39 2.58
N GLN A 1029 -1.84 16.63 3.37
CA GLN A 1029 -1.14 15.57 4.09
C GLN A 1029 -2.07 14.83 5.05
N PHE A 1030 -2.79 15.54 5.93
CA PHE A 1030 -3.70 14.89 6.87
C PHE A 1030 -4.87 14.20 6.17
N ARG A 1031 -5.33 14.69 5.01
CA ARG A 1031 -6.33 13.96 4.22
C ARG A 1031 -5.79 12.58 3.80
N GLN A 1032 -4.53 12.51 3.36
CA GLN A 1032 -3.91 11.24 2.99
C GLN A 1032 -3.71 10.34 4.20
N LEU A 1033 -3.25 10.88 5.33
CA LEU A 1033 -3.06 10.11 6.57
C LEU A 1033 -4.34 9.44 7.07
N ARG A 1034 -5.50 10.04 6.83
CA ARG A 1034 -6.81 9.42 7.11
C ARG A 1034 -7.26 8.46 6.02
N LYS A 1035 -7.22 8.91 4.76
CA LYS A 1035 -7.82 8.20 3.62
C LYS A 1035 -7.04 6.94 3.24
N CYS A 1036 -5.75 6.89 3.53
CA CYS A 1036 -4.82 5.92 2.95
C CYS A 1036 -4.31 4.94 4.03
N ASP A 1037 -4.92 4.99 5.22
CA ASP A 1037 -4.60 4.16 6.37
C ASP A 1037 -5.69 3.09 6.61
N ARG A 1038 -5.34 1.83 6.35
CA ARG A 1038 -6.25 0.67 6.55
C ARG A 1038 -6.70 0.55 8.00
N PHE A 1039 -5.87 0.96 8.93
CA PHE A 1039 -6.12 0.86 10.36
C PHE A 1039 -6.64 2.19 10.95
N TRP A 1040 -7.08 3.13 10.11
CA TRP A 1040 -7.78 4.33 10.57
C TRP A 1040 -8.90 3.94 11.54
N TYR A 1041 -8.96 4.57 12.70
CA TYR A 1041 -9.78 4.02 13.79
C TYR A 1041 -11.28 3.91 13.46
N GLU A 1042 -11.82 4.75 12.58
CA GLU A 1042 -13.23 4.68 12.16
C GLU A 1042 -13.50 3.72 10.99
N ASN A 1043 -12.51 2.99 10.47
CA ASN A 1043 -12.66 2.17 9.27
C ASN A 1043 -13.73 1.06 9.44
N GLU A 1044 -14.40 0.69 8.35
CA GLU A 1044 -15.51 -0.28 8.34
C GLU A 1044 -15.10 -1.73 8.06
N ASP A 1045 -13.85 -1.97 7.65
CA ASP A 1045 -13.30 -3.30 7.37
C ASP A 1045 -13.46 -4.24 8.58
N GLN A 1046 -14.17 -5.35 8.40
CA GLN A 1046 -14.53 -6.27 9.48
C GLN A 1046 -13.32 -6.85 10.22
N THR A 1047 -12.18 -6.93 9.55
CA THR A 1047 -10.95 -7.51 10.10
C THR A 1047 -10.29 -6.58 11.10
N VAL A 1048 -10.28 -5.27 10.81
CA VAL A 1048 -9.52 -4.27 11.58
C VAL A 1048 -10.40 -3.25 12.32
N ARG A 1049 -11.71 -3.21 12.05
CA ARG A 1049 -12.63 -2.26 12.69
C ARG A 1049 -12.71 -2.47 14.20
N PHE A 1050 -12.96 -1.38 14.90
CA PHE A 1050 -13.53 -1.44 16.25
C PHE A 1050 -15.04 -1.71 16.16
N THR A 1051 -15.63 -2.28 17.21
CA THR A 1051 -17.09 -2.35 17.30
C THR A 1051 -17.67 -0.94 17.50
N GLU A 1052 -18.95 -0.72 17.18
CA GLU A 1052 -19.58 0.60 17.39
C GLU A 1052 -19.55 1.03 18.86
N ALA A 1053 -19.67 0.08 19.80
CA ALA A 1053 -19.52 0.34 21.23
C ALA A 1053 -18.11 0.83 21.57
N GLN A 1054 -17.08 0.14 21.06
CA GLN A 1054 -15.68 0.56 21.23
C GLN A 1054 -15.41 1.94 20.62
N LEU A 1055 -15.97 2.23 19.43
CA LEU A 1055 -15.86 3.56 18.82
C LEU A 1055 -16.54 4.65 19.64
N ALA A 1056 -17.70 4.37 20.24
CA ALA A 1056 -18.37 5.30 21.12
C ALA A 1056 -17.51 5.63 22.34
N GLU A 1057 -16.79 4.65 22.90
CA GLU A 1057 -15.86 4.86 24.00
C GLU A 1057 -14.61 5.66 23.58
N ILE A 1058 -14.01 5.36 22.42
CA ILE A 1058 -12.85 6.12 21.89
C ILE A 1058 -13.23 7.59 21.65
N ARG A 1059 -14.42 7.86 21.11
CA ARG A 1059 -14.90 9.23 20.82
C ARG A 1059 -15.17 10.09 22.06
N LYS A 1060 -15.20 9.50 23.27
CA LYS A 1060 -15.30 10.26 24.53
C LYS A 1060 -13.96 10.83 24.97
N MET A 1061 -12.86 10.26 24.50
CA MET A 1061 -11.53 10.60 25.00
C MET A 1061 -11.08 11.97 24.50
N THR A 1062 -10.51 12.74 25.41
CA THR A 1062 -9.93 14.05 25.15
C THR A 1062 -8.49 14.10 25.62
N LEU A 1063 -7.68 15.03 25.08
CA LEU A 1063 -6.32 15.23 25.59
C LEU A 1063 -6.33 15.64 27.06
N SER A 1064 -7.33 16.44 27.47
CA SER A 1064 -7.53 16.83 28.87
C SER A 1064 -7.68 15.63 29.80
N LYS A 1065 -8.42 14.59 29.37
CA LYS A 1065 -8.60 13.37 30.16
C LYS A 1065 -7.30 12.58 30.30
N ILE A 1066 -6.55 12.40 29.21
CA ILE A 1066 -5.27 11.69 29.21
C ILE A 1066 -4.30 12.37 30.19
N LEU A 1067 -4.17 13.70 30.12
CA LEU A 1067 -3.30 14.43 31.04
C LEU A 1067 -3.75 14.26 32.50
N CYS A 1068 -5.04 14.43 32.78
CA CYS A 1068 -5.63 14.26 34.10
C CYS A 1068 -5.30 12.91 34.78
N GLU A 1069 -5.53 11.80 34.08
CA GLU A 1069 -5.36 10.46 34.67
C GLU A 1069 -3.88 10.11 34.94
N ASN A 1070 -2.97 10.72 34.18
CA ASN A 1070 -1.56 10.35 34.17
C ASN A 1070 -0.65 11.31 34.95
N MET A 1071 -1.18 12.44 35.44
CA MET A 1071 -0.53 13.29 36.44
C MET A 1071 -0.47 12.62 37.82
N ASP A 1072 0.51 13.01 38.64
CA ASP A 1072 0.68 12.54 40.01
C ASP A 1072 -0.47 13.03 40.92
N ILE A 1073 -0.82 14.32 40.80
CA ILE A 1073 -1.92 14.93 41.54
C ILE A 1073 -3.05 15.27 40.57
N GLN A 1074 -4.13 14.49 40.65
CA GLN A 1074 -5.37 14.76 39.93
C GLN A 1074 -6.05 16.01 40.53
N SER A 1075 -5.88 17.15 39.88
CA SER A 1075 -6.49 18.44 40.25
C SER A 1075 -7.65 18.78 39.31
N ASP A 1076 -8.04 20.04 39.21
CA ASP A 1076 -8.92 20.49 38.14
C ASP A 1076 -8.14 20.59 36.82
N MET A 1077 -8.82 20.45 35.68
CA MET A 1077 -8.29 20.60 34.32
C MET A 1077 -9.38 21.20 33.43
N GLN A 1078 -9.00 22.08 32.50
CA GLN A 1078 -9.96 22.63 31.54
C GLN A 1078 -10.47 21.58 30.54
N ARG A 1079 -11.68 21.82 29.99
CA ARG A 1079 -12.32 20.91 29.03
C ARG A 1079 -11.43 20.64 27.81
N SER A 1080 -10.90 21.69 27.21
CA SER A 1080 -9.98 21.65 26.08
C SER A 1080 -8.63 22.21 26.50
N VAL A 1081 -7.60 21.36 26.58
CA VAL A 1081 -6.27 21.78 27.05
C VAL A 1081 -5.47 22.54 26.01
N LEU A 1082 -5.89 22.49 24.74
CA LEU A 1082 -5.30 23.27 23.64
C LEU A 1082 -5.76 24.74 23.63
N ASP A 1083 -6.82 25.04 24.36
CA ASP A 1083 -7.39 26.39 24.48
C ASP A 1083 -7.03 26.98 25.85
N GLN A 1084 -6.89 28.31 25.93
CA GLN A 1084 -6.71 29.03 27.19
C GLN A 1084 -7.88 28.74 28.15
N PRO A 1085 -7.61 28.66 29.46
CA PRO A 1085 -8.66 28.51 30.46
C PRO A 1085 -9.57 29.74 30.49
N SER A 1086 -10.88 29.52 30.61
CA SER A 1086 -11.88 30.59 30.71
C SER A 1086 -13.02 30.13 31.61
N ASN A 1087 -13.44 30.94 32.57
CA ASN A 1087 -14.51 30.59 33.51
C ASN A 1087 -15.84 30.22 32.83
N PHE A 1088 -16.06 30.68 31.60
CA PHE A 1088 -17.28 30.40 30.85
C PHE A 1088 -17.04 29.50 29.63
N LEU A 1089 -16.09 29.85 28.76
CA LEU A 1089 -15.89 29.14 27.48
C LEU A 1089 -15.09 27.83 27.61
N ASN A 1090 -14.18 27.75 28.58
CA ASN A 1090 -13.30 26.61 28.78
C ASN A 1090 -12.97 26.45 30.28
N PRO A 1091 -13.98 26.17 31.13
CA PRO A 1091 -13.79 26.16 32.57
C PRO A 1091 -12.92 24.99 33.00
N ARG A 1092 -12.17 25.19 34.08
CA ARG A 1092 -11.50 24.10 34.79
C ARG A 1092 -12.55 23.29 35.54
N LEU A 1093 -12.51 21.97 35.35
CA LEU A 1093 -13.40 21.02 35.99
C LEU A 1093 -12.56 19.98 36.72
N SER A 1094 -13.12 19.37 37.77
CA SER A 1094 -12.48 18.23 38.43
C SER A 1094 -12.21 17.11 37.43
N CYS A 1095 -11.01 16.51 37.45
CA CYS A 1095 -10.64 15.40 36.57
C CYS A 1095 -11.64 14.22 36.62
N HIS A 1096 -12.36 14.03 37.73
CA HIS A 1096 -13.39 12.99 37.87
C HIS A 1096 -14.65 13.25 37.04
N SER A 1097 -14.95 14.52 36.73
CA SER A 1097 -16.11 14.90 35.91
C SER A 1097 -15.86 14.81 34.41
N LEU A 1098 -14.60 14.69 34.00
CA LEU A 1098 -14.24 14.51 32.59
C LEU A 1098 -14.60 13.09 32.13
N PRO A 1099 -15.16 12.93 30.91
CA PRO A 1099 -15.50 11.61 30.38
C PRO A 1099 -14.30 10.66 30.41
N HIS A 1100 -14.54 9.39 30.76
CA HIS A 1100 -13.53 8.34 30.74
C HIS A 1100 -13.94 7.23 29.77
N ILE A 1101 -12.95 6.54 29.21
CA ILE A 1101 -13.16 5.35 28.39
C ILE A 1101 -13.61 4.18 29.27
N ASP A 1102 -14.75 3.57 28.92
CA ASP A 1102 -15.20 2.35 29.58
C ASP A 1102 -14.61 1.11 28.88
N LEU A 1103 -13.64 0.47 29.53
CA LEU A 1103 -12.96 -0.71 28.98
C LEU A 1103 -13.83 -1.98 28.99
N THR A 1104 -15.03 -1.95 29.59
CA THR A 1104 -15.96 -3.09 29.50
C THR A 1104 -16.39 -3.39 28.07
N ALA A 1105 -16.32 -2.41 27.16
CA ALA A 1105 -16.56 -2.61 25.73
C ALA A 1105 -15.50 -3.50 25.03
N TRP A 1106 -14.36 -3.78 25.69
CA TRP A 1106 -13.33 -4.73 25.25
C TRP A 1106 -13.36 -6.05 26.02
N LYS A 1107 -14.32 -6.25 26.92
CA LYS A 1107 -14.45 -7.49 27.67
C LYS A 1107 -14.89 -8.63 26.75
N GLU A 1108 -14.07 -9.66 26.67
CA GLU A 1108 -14.42 -10.92 26.05
C GLU A 1108 -15.09 -11.81 27.11
N THR A 1109 -16.21 -12.43 26.74
CA THR A 1109 -16.73 -13.53 27.56
C THR A 1109 -15.80 -14.73 27.35
N PRO A 1110 -15.26 -15.36 28.42
CA PRO A 1110 -14.52 -16.61 28.25
C PRO A 1110 -15.48 -17.57 27.57
N GLN A 1111 -15.17 -17.94 26.32
CA GLN A 1111 -15.97 -18.91 25.59
C GLN A 1111 -15.94 -20.19 26.42
N GLY A 1112 -17.12 -20.59 26.91
CA GLY A 1112 -17.26 -21.86 27.62
C GLY A 1112 -16.76 -23.02 26.76
N CYS A 1113 -16.41 -24.13 27.39
CA CYS A 1113 -16.02 -25.34 26.69
C CYS A 1113 -17.25 -25.95 26.03
N GLN A 1114 -17.08 -26.52 24.84
CA GLN A 1114 -18.09 -27.41 24.26
C GLN A 1114 -17.93 -28.80 24.87
N ILE A 1115 -18.87 -29.22 25.71
CA ILE A 1115 -18.88 -30.54 26.37
C ILE A 1115 -20.18 -31.25 25.97
N GLY A 1116 -20.07 -32.35 25.22
CA GLY A 1116 -21.24 -33.13 24.78
C GLY A 1116 -22.22 -32.35 23.89
N GLY A 1117 -21.72 -31.41 23.08
CA GLY A 1117 -22.54 -30.54 22.22
C GLY A 1117 -23.27 -29.41 22.96
N ARG A 1118 -22.96 -29.18 24.24
CA ARG A 1118 -23.48 -28.08 25.06
C ARG A 1118 -22.35 -27.13 25.43
N SER A 1119 -22.63 -25.82 25.40
CA SER A 1119 -21.69 -24.81 25.90
C SER A 1119 -21.75 -24.78 27.42
N VAL A 1120 -20.63 -25.15 28.06
CA VAL A 1120 -20.49 -25.20 29.52
C VAL A 1120 -19.56 -24.07 29.95
N PRO A 1121 -20.00 -23.17 30.84
CA PRO A 1121 -19.15 -22.07 31.31
C PRO A 1121 -17.93 -22.61 32.07
N VAL A 1122 -16.83 -21.86 32.06
CA VAL A 1122 -15.62 -22.19 32.84
C VAL A 1122 -15.98 -22.32 34.33
N GLY A 1123 -15.61 -23.45 34.95
CA GLY A 1123 -16.00 -23.85 36.31
C GLY A 1123 -17.28 -24.71 36.37
N GLY A 1124 -18.04 -24.81 35.27
CA GLY A 1124 -19.17 -25.71 35.12
C GLY A 1124 -18.74 -27.13 34.78
N SER A 1125 -19.59 -28.10 35.11
CA SER A 1125 -19.43 -29.50 34.71
C SER A 1125 -20.54 -29.93 33.76
N GLY A 1126 -20.22 -30.84 32.85
CA GLY A 1126 -21.15 -31.43 31.90
C GLY A 1126 -20.80 -32.89 31.66
N PHE A 1127 -21.82 -33.70 31.40
CA PHE A 1127 -21.65 -35.13 31.11
C PHE A 1127 -21.72 -35.32 29.60
N PRO A 1128 -20.58 -35.47 28.89
CA PRO A 1128 -20.61 -35.75 27.45
C PRO A 1128 -21.22 -37.12 27.13
N THR A 1129 -21.13 -38.07 28.07
CA THR A 1129 -21.68 -39.42 27.97
C THR A 1129 -22.22 -39.86 29.34
N PRO A 1130 -23.03 -40.93 29.43
CA PRO A 1130 -23.64 -41.35 30.69
C PRO A 1130 -22.63 -41.77 31.78
N CYS A 1131 -21.42 -42.23 31.41
CA CYS A 1131 -20.40 -42.65 32.38
C CYS A 1131 -19.13 -41.79 32.37
N SER A 1132 -19.17 -40.59 31.77
CA SER A 1132 -18.07 -39.63 31.82
C SER A 1132 -18.55 -38.25 32.24
N SER A 1133 -17.79 -37.57 33.09
CA SER A 1133 -18.05 -36.20 33.52
C SER A 1133 -16.87 -35.33 33.16
N CYS A 1134 -17.12 -34.15 32.58
CA CYS A 1134 -16.10 -33.19 32.26
C CYS A 1134 -16.34 -31.88 33.00
N VAL A 1135 -15.27 -31.26 33.47
CA VAL A 1135 -15.28 -29.90 34.01
C VAL A 1135 -14.63 -28.99 32.98
N CYS A 1136 -15.29 -27.87 32.66
CA CYS A 1136 -14.69 -26.85 31.82
C CYS A 1136 -13.68 -26.05 32.65
N THR A 1137 -12.40 -26.17 32.33
CA THR A 1137 -11.33 -25.38 32.94
C THR A 1137 -10.88 -24.27 31.99
N VAL A 1138 -10.03 -23.36 32.49
CA VAL A 1138 -9.43 -22.29 31.68
C VAL A 1138 -8.51 -22.83 30.56
N GLU A 1139 -8.09 -24.09 30.64
CA GLU A 1139 -7.24 -24.77 29.65
C GLU A 1139 -8.05 -25.63 28.66
N GLY A 1140 -9.38 -25.74 28.83
CA GLY A 1140 -10.28 -26.58 28.03
C GLY A 1140 -11.11 -27.56 28.88
N ALA A 1141 -11.80 -28.51 28.24
CA ALA A 1141 -12.59 -29.52 28.96
C ALA A 1141 -11.69 -30.63 29.53
N GLN A 1142 -11.73 -30.85 30.85
CA GLN A 1142 -11.05 -31.96 31.52
C GLN A 1142 -12.06 -33.01 31.94
N CYS A 1143 -11.92 -34.24 31.46
CA CYS A 1143 -12.90 -35.32 31.63
C CYS A 1143 -12.39 -36.45 32.53
N ALA A 1144 -13.27 -37.04 33.31
CA ALA A 1144 -13.03 -38.19 34.17
C ALA A 1144 -14.14 -39.24 34.01
N SER A 1145 -13.76 -40.52 34.09
CA SER A 1145 -14.69 -41.65 34.09
C SER A 1145 -15.41 -41.77 35.43
N LEU A 1146 -16.72 -42.01 35.37
CA LEU A 1146 -17.55 -42.24 36.55
C LEU A 1146 -17.56 -43.73 36.90
N ARG A 1147 -17.52 -44.01 38.20
CA ARG A 1147 -17.70 -45.36 38.72
C ARG A 1147 -19.19 -45.62 38.93
N ILE A 1148 -19.74 -46.60 38.22
CA ILE A 1148 -21.15 -46.96 38.31
C ILE A 1148 -21.34 -48.01 39.41
N THR A 1149 -22.17 -47.70 40.39
CA THR A 1149 -22.47 -48.58 41.52
C THR A 1149 -23.75 -49.41 41.32
N ASP A 1150 -24.66 -48.94 40.48
CA ASP A 1150 -25.90 -49.63 40.12
C ASP A 1150 -26.21 -49.43 38.62
N CYS A 1151 -25.94 -50.47 37.84
CA CYS A 1151 -26.19 -50.49 36.41
C CYS A 1151 -27.70 -50.49 36.07
N GLY A 1152 -28.56 -50.97 36.98
CA GLY A 1152 -30.01 -50.93 36.81
C GLY A 1152 -30.58 -49.52 36.97
N GLN A 1153 -29.96 -48.68 37.80
CA GLN A 1153 -30.28 -47.25 37.88
C GLN A 1153 -29.83 -46.51 36.61
N LEU A 1154 -28.63 -46.79 36.12
CA LEU A 1154 -28.12 -46.21 34.88
C LEU A 1154 -29.04 -46.49 33.69
N LEU A 1155 -29.60 -47.71 33.60
CA LEU A 1155 -30.58 -48.08 32.57
C LEU A 1155 -31.92 -47.35 32.65
N ARG A 1156 -32.25 -46.76 33.81
CA ARG A 1156 -33.44 -45.91 33.97
C ARG A 1156 -33.15 -44.45 33.61
N GLU A 1157 -31.90 -44.00 33.75
CA GLU A 1157 -31.49 -42.60 33.57
C GLU A 1157 -30.94 -42.30 32.17
N ALA A 1158 -30.40 -43.31 31.46
CA ALA A 1158 -29.84 -43.18 30.12
C ALA A 1158 -30.33 -44.32 29.20
N SER A 1159 -30.48 -44.03 27.90
CA SER A 1159 -30.94 -45.02 26.93
C SER A 1159 -29.93 -46.15 26.74
N ARG A 1160 -30.43 -47.36 26.46
CA ARG A 1160 -29.60 -48.55 26.19
C ARG A 1160 -28.55 -48.27 25.11
N ASP A 1161 -28.92 -47.56 24.04
CA ASP A 1161 -28.00 -47.16 22.97
C ASP A 1161 -26.92 -46.17 23.42
N ALA A 1162 -27.21 -45.26 24.35
CA ALA A 1162 -26.23 -44.33 24.89
C ALA A 1162 -25.23 -45.01 25.85
N ILE A 1163 -25.67 -46.03 26.58
CA ILE A 1163 -24.83 -46.85 27.47
C ILE A 1163 -23.89 -47.76 26.66
N LEU A 1164 -24.39 -48.37 25.57
CA LEU A 1164 -23.59 -49.25 24.70
C LEU A 1164 -22.58 -48.50 23.82
N ARG A 1165 -22.82 -47.21 23.54
CA ARG A 1165 -21.88 -46.34 22.79
C ARG A 1165 -20.78 -45.73 23.67
N ASP A 1166 -20.91 -45.82 24.99
CA ASP A 1166 -19.91 -45.35 25.95
C ASP A 1166 -19.08 -46.56 26.43
N ASP A 1167 -17.80 -46.58 26.06
CA ASP A 1167 -16.87 -47.67 26.39
C ASP A 1167 -16.71 -47.86 27.91
N VAL A 1168 -16.80 -46.78 28.68
CA VAL A 1168 -16.68 -46.79 30.15
C VAL A 1168 -17.92 -47.40 30.79
N CYS A 1169 -19.11 -47.05 30.28
CA CYS A 1169 -20.37 -47.68 30.69
C CYS A 1169 -20.42 -49.15 30.30
N THR A 1170 -20.01 -49.48 29.07
CA THR A 1170 -20.05 -50.84 28.53
C THR A 1170 -19.11 -51.76 29.30
N ALA A 1171 -17.92 -51.29 29.66
CA ALA A 1171 -16.99 -52.05 30.50
C ALA A 1171 -17.53 -52.32 31.92
N GLN A 1172 -18.33 -51.41 32.49
CA GLN A 1172 -18.86 -51.54 33.85
C GLN A 1172 -20.22 -52.23 33.93
N CYS A 1173 -21.06 -52.12 32.89
CA CYS A 1173 -22.47 -52.54 32.92
C CYS A 1173 -22.93 -53.35 31.70
N GLY A 1174 -22.07 -53.62 30.72
CA GLY A 1174 -22.43 -54.28 29.46
C GLY A 1174 -22.97 -55.71 29.60
N PHE A 1175 -22.64 -56.41 30.70
CA PHE A 1175 -23.12 -57.77 30.96
C PHE A 1175 -24.63 -57.85 31.20
N LEU A 1176 -25.27 -56.77 31.67
CA LEU A 1176 -26.73 -56.71 31.89
C LEU A 1176 -27.52 -56.53 30.58
N LEU A 1177 -26.85 -56.26 29.46
CA LEU A 1177 -27.46 -55.96 28.18
C LEU A 1177 -27.40 -57.12 27.18
N GLN A 1178 -26.90 -58.29 27.58
CA GLN A 1178 -26.69 -59.44 26.69
C GLN A 1178 -27.76 -60.54 26.76
N ASP A 1179 -28.73 -60.48 27.68
CA ASP A 1179 -29.85 -61.43 27.75
C ASP A 1179 -31.17 -60.74 27.42
N ASP A 1180 -31.68 -60.96 26.19
CA ASP A 1180 -32.94 -61.71 25.98
C ASP A 1180 -33.31 -61.71 24.49
N SER A 1181 -33.46 -62.91 23.93
CA SER A 1181 -33.95 -63.16 22.57
C SER A 1181 -35.13 -64.13 22.64
N SER A 1182 -36.36 -63.63 22.44
CA SER A 1182 -37.50 -64.42 21.96
C SER A 1182 -38.68 -63.55 21.46
N VAL A 1183 -39.14 -63.89 20.27
CA VAL A 1183 -40.30 -63.44 19.44
C VAL A 1183 -41.57 -64.24 19.90
N PRO A 1184 -42.89 -63.99 19.57
CA PRO A 1184 -43.53 -63.24 18.44
C PRO A 1184 -44.88 -62.46 18.65
N SER A 1185 -45.25 -61.72 17.59
CA SER A 1185 -46.58 -61.56 16.91
C SER A 1185 -47.83 -60.90 17.55
N GLY A 1186 -48.52 -60.07 16.73
CA GLY A 1186 -49.98 -59.85 16.74
C GLY A 1186 -50.41 -58.41 17.10
N GLN A 1187 -50.72 -57.53 16.13
CA GLN A 1187 -52.03 -57.24 15.49
C GLN A 1187 -52.93 -56.22 16.24
N ASP A 1188 -53.27 -55.17 15.48
CA ASP A 1188 -54.47 -54.31 15.48
C ASP A 1188 -54.77 -53.25 16.57
N SER A 1189 -54.66 -52.00 16.10
CA SER A 1189 -55.76 -51.01 15.97
C SER A 1189 -55.90 -49.84 16.95
N LEU A 1190 -55.77 -48.65 16.33
CA LEU A 1190 -56.56 -47.41 16.43
C LEU A 1190 -56.31 -46.38 17.54
N ASP A 1191 -56.10 -45.16 17.01
CA ASP A 1191 -56.41 -43.81 17.52
C ASP A 1191 -55.56 -43.23 18.66
N VAL A 1192 -55.13 -41.96 18.68
CA VAL A 1192 -55.18 -40.80 17.78
C VAL A 1192 -54.27 -39.73 18.44
N VAL A 1193 -53.61 -38.91 17.62
CA VAL A 1193 -53.22 -37.50 17.87
C VAL A 1193 -51.83 -37.07 18.45
N PHE A 1194 -51.25 -36.19 17.61
CA PHE A 1194 -50.34 -35.04 17.78
C PHE A 1194 -48.83 -35.17 18.07
N THR A 1195 -48.12 -34.76 17.00
CA THR A 1195 -47.04 -33.77 16.89
C THR A 1195 -45.57 -34.17 17.10
N THR A 1196 -44.85 -33.97 16.00
CA THR A 1196 -43.48 -33.43 15.85
C THR A 1196 -42.33 -34.25 16.43
N THR A 1197 -41.55 -34.89 15.56
CA THR A 1197 -40.17 -34.51 15.16
C THR A 1197 -39.55 -35.58 14.24
N LEU A 1198 -38.63 -35.15 13.36
CA LEU A 1198 -37.71 -35.92 12.48
C LEU A 1198 -37.10 -37.15 13.17
N PRO A 1199 -36.66 -38.25 12.49
CA PRO A 1199 -35.54 -38.28 11.51
C PRO A 1199 -35.67 -39.49 10.49
N PRO A 1200 -34.65 -40.16 9.88
CA PRO A 1200 -33.18 -39.98 9.75
C PRO A 1200 -32.64 -40.20 8.29
N PRO A 1201 -31.32 -40.41 8.10
CA PRO A 1201 -30.96 -41.76 7.64
C PRO A 1201 -29.81 -42.44 8.40
N VAL A 1202 -29.92 -43.77 8.35
CA VAL A 1202 -29.01 -44.89 8.69
C VAL A 1202 -28.09 -45.09 7.48
N SER A 1203 -26.76 -44.91 7.61
CA SER A 1203 -25.69 -45.91 7.85
C SER A 1203 -25.49 -46.97 6.75
N LEU A 1204 -24.25 -47.18 6.29
CA LEU A 1204 -23.40 -48.34 6.63
C LEU A 1204 -22.13 -48.41 5.77
N ASP A 1205 -21.06 -48.83 6.45
CA ASP A 1205 -19.90 -49.62 6.02
C ASP A 1205 -18.99 -49.16 4.88
N SER A 1206 -17.67 -48.99 5.06
CA SER A 1206 -16.63 -49.81 5.71
C SER A 1206 -16.19 -51.05 4.90
N GLN A 1207 -14.89 -51.11 4.58
CA GLN A 1207 -13.97 -52.27 4.39
C GLN A 1207 -12.90 -51.89 3.35
N SER A 1208 -11.66 -51.57 3.71
CA SER A 1208 -10.56 -52.38 4.30
C SER A 1208 -9.85 -53.31 3.31
N ARG A 1209 -8.52 -53.11 3.16
CA ARG A 1209 -7.42 -54.08 2.96
C ARG A 1209 -6.17 -53.33 2.45
N SER A 1210 -4.90 -53.58 2.81
CA SER A 1210 -4.25 -54.42 3.83
C SER A 1210 -2.71 -54.31 3.64
N LEU A 1211 -1.95 -54.09 4.73
CA LEU A 1211 -0.62 -54.67 5.09
C LEU A 1211 0.67 -54.31 4.27
N PRO A 1212 1.91 -54.55 4.79
CA PRO A 1212 2.44 -54.44 6.17
C PRO A 1212 3.93 -53.94 6.33
N GLN A 1213 4.24 -53.52 7.57
CA GLN A 1213 5.40 -53.71 8.48
C GLN A 1213 6.87 -53.98 8.00
N THR A 1214 7.82 -53.29 8.68
CA THR A 1214 8.88 -53.81 9.60
C THR A 1214 9.47 -52.63 10.41
N ALA A 1215 9.25 -52.46 11.73
CA ALA A 1215 9.94 -53.03 12.92
C ALA A 1215 11.40 -52.54 13.14
N LEU A 1216 11.96 -52.19 14.31
CA LEU A 1216 11.58 -51.91 15.72
C LEU A 1216 12.90 -51.57 16.49
N VAL A 1217 12.84 -50.87 17.64
CA VAL A 1217 13.52 -51.15 18.95
C VAL A 1217 13.84 -49.85 19.78
N PRO A 1218 13.73 -49.89 21.15
CA PRO A 1218 13.33 -48.77 22.03
C PRO A 1218 14.42 -48.35 23.10
N PRO A 1219 14.12 -47.45 24.08
CA PRO A 1219 15.09 -46.83 25.01
C PRO A 1219 15.01 -47.34 26.49
N LEU A 1220 15.90 -46.86 27.40
CA LEU A 1220 15.81 -46.65 28.89
C LEU A 1220 17.25 -46.52 29.55
N PRO A 1221 17.49 -46.26 30.87
CA PRO A 1221 17.35 -45.01 31.67
C PRO A 1221 18.51 -44.67 32.70
N VAL A 1222 18.47 -43.43 33.25
CA VAL A 1222 18.81 -42.86 34.61
C VAL A 1222 19.88 -43.47 35.57
N LEU A 1223 20.69 -42.62 36.25
CA LEU A 1223 21.04 -42.67 37.70
C LEU A 1223 21.73 -41.39 38.26
N HIS A 1224 21.26 -40.91 39.43
CA HIS A 1224 21.77 -39.86 40.37
C HIS A 1224 22.68 -40.51 41.49
N PRO A 1225 23.16 -39.88 42.61
CA PRO A 1225 23.58 -38.49 43.06
C PRO A 1225 24.93 -38.55 43.92
N PRO A 1226 25.20 -37.83 45.07
CA PRO A 1226 25.33 -36.39 45.50
C PRO A 1226 26.73 -36.06 46.20
N PRO A 1227 26.90 -35.25 47.30
CA PRO A 1227 26.90 -33.76 47.49
C PRO A 1227 28.12 -33.14 48.28
N ARG A 1228 28.13 -31.80 48.45
CA ARG A 1228 28.53 -30.94 49.65
C ARG A 1228 29.74 -29.96 49.61
N ARG A 1229 29.40 -28.71 50.03
CA ARG A 1229 30.03 -27.75 51.01
C ARG A 1229 31.24 -26.83 50.68
N SER A 1230 30.91 -25.53 50.59
CA SER A 1230 31.27 -24.37 51.45
C SER A 1230 32.71 -23.83 51.67
N GLN A 1231 32.80 -22.50 51.50
CA GLN A 1231 33.42 -21.44 52.36
C GLN A 1231 34.82 -20.83 52.05
N ARG A 1232 34.81 -19.47 52.03
CA ARG A 1232 35.82 -18.46 52.51
C ARG A 1232 37.10 -18.29 51.66
N THR A 1233 37.74 -17.12 51.46
CA THR A 1233 37.73 -15.78 52.09
C THR A 1233 38.51 -14.76 51.23
N ARG A 1234 38.14 -13.46 51.35
CA ARG A 1234 38.90 -12.19 51.21
C ARG A 1234 40.37 -12.20 50.75
N LEU A 1235 40.75 -11.25 49.86
CA LEU A 1235 41.67 -10.13 50.17
C LEU A 1235 41.76 -9.09 49.04
N ARG A 1236 42.29 -7.94 49.44
CA ARG A 1236 42.24 -6.56 48.92
C ARG A 1236 43.37 -6.22 47.93
N ASN A 1237 43.14 -5.09 47.23
CA ASN A 1237 44.11 -4.10 46.72
C ASN A 1237 45.01 -4.55 45.55
N ALA A 1238 45.57 -3.68 44.70
CA ALA A 1238 45.31 -2.32 44.22
C ALA A 1238 46.42 -2.05 43.18
N PHE A 1239 46.15 -1.17 42.22
CA PHE A 1239 47.12 -0.43 41.38
C PHE A 1239 48.11 -1.19 40.47
N GLY A 1240 47.94 -0.95 39.16
CA GLY A 1240 48.96 -0.28 38.38
C GLY A 1240 49.74 -1.11 37.35
N GLY A 1241 49.66 -0.68 36.09
CA GLY A 1241 50.80 -0.74 35.17
C GLY A 1241 50.65 -1.63 33.94
N GLY A 1242 50.36 -1.00 32.81
CA GLY A 1242 51.32 -0.98 31.70
C GLY A 1242 51.29 -2.08 30.63
N PHE A 1243 51.23 -1.59 29.39
CA PHE A 1243 51.82 -2.14 28.16
C PHE A 1243 51.04 -3.18 27.33
N SER A 1244 50.53 -2.67 26.20
CA SER A 1244 50.79 -3.10 24.82
C SER A 1244 50.78 -4.61 24.51
N GLN A 1245 49.88 -4.99 23.60
CA GLN A 1245 50.23 -5.44 22.23
C GLN A 1245 48.95 -5.82 21.48
N LEU A 1246 48.68 -5.11 20.39
CA LEU A 1246 47.71 -5.48 19.36
C LEU A 1246 48.37 -6.49 18.41
N PRO A 1247 47.68 -7.56 17.98
CA PRO A 1247 48.05 -8.29 16.79
C PRO A 1247 47.46 -7.64 15.53
N ASP A 1248 48.35 -7.54 14.53
CA ASP A 1248 48.11 -7.17 13.14
C ASP A 1248 47.15 -8.17 12.46
N LEU A 1249 46.06 -7.66 11.88
CA LEU A 1249 45.10 -8.42 11.07
C LEU A 1249 44.94 -7.74 9.69
N SER A 1250 46.06 -7.61 9.00
CA SER A 1250 46.11 -7.45 7.56
C SER A 1250 45.79 -8.77 6.85
N ARG A 1251 44.50 -9.14 6.80
CA ARG A 1251 43.92 -10.13 5.87
C ARG A 1251 42.43 -10.24 6.16
N PHE A 1252 41.61 -9.46 5.47
CA PHE A 1252 40.23 -9.79 5.08
C PHE A 1252 39.72 -8.61 4.23
N LEU A 1253 40.19 -8.57 2.99
CA LEU A 1253 39.54 -7.88 1.88
C LEU A 1253 39.09 -8.98 0.91
N GLY A 1254 37.78 -9.12 0.78
CA GLY A 1254 37.08 -10.00 -0.15
C GLY A 1254 35.69 -9.42 -0.34
#